data_AF-A0A259TWB1-F1
#
_entry.id   AF-A0A259TWB1-F1
#
_cell.length_a   1.000
_cell.length_b   1.000
_cell.length_c   1.000
_cell.angle_alpha   90.00
_cell.angle_beta   90.00
_cell.angle_gamma   90.00
#
_symmetry.space_group_name_H-M   'P 1'
#
loop_
_entity.id
_entity.type
_entity.pdbx_description
1 polymer ?
#
loop_
_entity_poly.entity_id
_entity_poly.type
_entity_poly.pdbx_seq_one_letter_code
_entity_poly.pdbx_strand_id
1 'polypeptide(L)'
;MPDPTALPLWLQTALSDHREDFDAVDLASGDALFAQNDAPDALYVVREGTLDVLVQGAAGPKVVAQVEAGGVVGEMGLLTGQPRTAGVRAAAPTRLWRLPREAFERLRHESPALDRALAQEAVPRWQRVLLTTAFQRLFGSSIDVSALHDLQQRVLWRTLESGEAVCRQGDEGNSMYIIVSGRVLFEVERPDGSTFVVGEAGAGEAVGEFALMTDAPRSASVVAVRQTSYVEIGRELFTELVAAHPAILFSLTRQLAERQRRAHTHGSASLAPPTLTVTLMPTHDGLDVRPLAEALVAELNRTGRARLICKEAAERALGEGTAETRQGDPLHAVMVQWLNEQEAEAETLVFLADADWSPWSARCISRSDSVFFVARTDADPAPSAAERRLADSGSRADRRLVLWHPPSTEAPSHTLRWLEPRPGYTHYHVREGDGAHVARLARHITGTAVGLVLGGGGARGYAHVGLFRVLEEAGVPVDYVGGASFGALIGAKRATEMPTSQLLLECADFADNRRLFDRTLPVVAMNASHRLTAACQALYGDQQIEDLWVPYFAMAVNLTRGESVVIERGPVWLAVRKSIAVPGIFSPVVEDGELFVDGGVLNNFPVDVMVRKSGSDRVIGARIAAGGTTPREYDMLTGHSGWRGLWRQINPFARSLRLPTLSRVLTRTLFVGSAPLSDLNSTRTDVTVVLDIHAGLLDFEPYEEIAATGYEQSREPILEWVARQPDLARTPSARRAAA
;
A
#
# COMPACT_ATOMS: atom_id res chain seq x y z
N MET A 1 6.85 30.30 51.92
CA MET A 1 6.02 29.69 50.86
C MET A 1 6.12 30.62 49.67
N PRO A 2 6.25 30.13 48.42
CA PRO A 2 6.00 30.99 47.26
C PRO A 2 4.60 31.60 47.40
N ASP A 3 4.38 32.77 46.81
CA ASP A 3 3.06 33.40 46.80
C ASP A 3 2.05 32.40 46.19
N PRO A 4 1.05 31.91 46.95
CA PRO A 4 0.11 30.91 46.46
C PRO A 4 -0.68 31.39 45.23
N THR A 5 -0.68 32.69 44.93
CA THR A 5 -1.29 33.26 43.71
C THR A 5 -0.50 33.02 42.43
N ALA A 6 0.76 32.57 42.50
CA ALA A 6 1.63 32.35 41.35
C ALA A 6 1.63 30.91 40.80
N LEU A 7 1.01 29.95 41.50
CA LEU A 7 0.91 28.55 41.06
C LEU A 7 -0.34 28.33 40.18
N PRO A 8 -0.33 27.40 39.21
CA PRO A 8 -1.54 27.03 38.48
C PRO A 8 -2.67 26.60 39.43
N LEU A 9 -3.93 26.96 39.11
CA LEU A 9 -5.07 26.73 39.99
C LEU A 9 -5.24 25.25 40.37
N TRP A 10 -5.04 24.33 39.41
CA TRP A 10 -5.11 22.89 39.67
C TRP A 10 -4.07 22.45 40.72
N LEU A 11 -2.88 23.07 40.69
CA LEU A 11 -1.80 22.76 41.61
C LEU A 11 -2.12 23.34 42.98
N GLN A 12 -2.68 24.55 43.07
CA GLN A 12 -3.15 25.10 44.34
C GLN A 12 -4.17 24.17 45.01
N THR A 13 -5.13 23.65 44.24
CA THR A 13 -6.11 22.67 44.72
C THR A 13 -5.44 21.35 45.12
N ALA A 14 -4.57 20.79 44.29
CA ALA A 14 -3.87 19.53 44.61
C ALA A 14 -2.98 19.64 45.86
N LEU A 15 -2.27 20.76 46.03
CA LEU A 15 -1.44 21.00 47.21
C LEU A 15 -2.24 21.32 48.48
N SER A 16 -3.49 21.79 48.34
CA SER A 16 -4.43 21.98 49.45
C SER A 16 -5.01 20.65 49.91
N ASP A 17 -5.51 19.86 48.96
CA ASP A 17 -6.38 18.73 49.24
C ASP A 17 -5.61 17.41 49.38
N HIS A 18 -4.41 17.32 48.79
CA HIS A 18 -3.59 16.10 48.74
C HIS A 18 -2.12 16.38 49.06
N ARG A 19 -1.86 17.22 50.07
CA ARG A 19 -0.50 17.64 50.40
C ARG A 19 0.40 16.47 50.79
N GLU A 20 -0.15 15.45 51.45
CA GLU A 20 0.59 14.24 51.83
C GLU A 20 1.12 13.42 50.66
N ASP A 21 0.59 13.60 49.45
CA ASP A 21 1.03 12.89 48.25
C ASP A 21 2.29 13.50 47.61
N PHE A 22 2.75 14.65 48.10
CA PHE A 22 3.93 15.35 47.58
C PHE A 22 5.13 15.26 48.53
N ASP A 23 6.25 14.75 48.01
CA ASP A 23 7.54 14.71 48.69
C ASP A 23 8.41 15.92 48.31
N ALA A 24 9.28 16.37 49.21
CA ALA A 24 10.27 17.40 48.89
C ALA A 24 11.54 16.77 48.29
N VAL A 25 12.06 17.36 47.20
CA VAL A 25 13.34 16.98 46.59
C VAL A 25 14.22 18.21 46.45
N ASP A 26 15.44 18.15 46.99
CA ASP A 26 16.44 19.20 46.87
C ASP A 26 17.56 18.73 45.91
N LEU A 27 17.90 19.58 44.94
CA LEU A 27 18.97 19.35 43.97
C LEU A 27 20.06 20.42 44.11
N ALA A 28 21.32 20.01 44.07
CA ALA A 28 22.43 20.92 43.90
C ALA A 28 22.57 21.35 42.44
N SER A 29 23.26 22.47 42.20
CA SER A 29 23.55 22.94 40.84
C SER A 29 24.32 21.86 40.06
N GLY A 30 23.81 21.49 38.89
CA GLY A 30 24.40 20.46 38.04
C GLY A 30 23.78 19.06 38.19
N ASP A 31 23.03 18.79 39.25
CA ASP A 31 22.44 17.47 39.50
C ASP A 31 21.41 17.12 38.43
N ALA A 32 21.46 15.88 37.94
CA ALA A 32 20.45 15.35 37.04
C ALA A 32 19.21 14.92 37.85
N LEU A 33 18.05 15.42 37.45
CA LEU A 33 16.76 14.98 37.99
C LEU A 33 16.32 13.67 37.33
N PHE A 34 16.39 13.61 36.00
CA PHE A 34 16.21 12.39 35.19
C PHE A 34 16.85 12.57 33.81
N ALA A 35 17.14 11.48 33.12
CA ALA A 35 17.70 11.49 31.77
C ALA A 35 16.61 11.29 30.71
N GLN A 36 16.95 11.64 29.45
CA GLN A 36 16.10 11.34 28.31
C GLN A 36 16.01 9.81 28.11
N ASN A 37 14.82 9.34 27.78
CA ASN A 37 14.42 7.94 27.66
C ASN A 37 14.30 7.16 28.98
N ASP A 38 14.45 7.81 30.13
CA ASP A 38 14.15 7.17 31.41
C ASP A 38 12.66 6.80 31.50
N ALA A 39 12.32 5.77 32.27
CA ALA A 39 10.94 5.47 32.59
C ALA A 39 10.33 6.62 33.44
N PRO A 40 9.08 7.03 33.21
CA PRO A 40 8.47 8.10 33.99
C PRO A 40 8.17 7.61 35.41
N ASP A 41 8.72 8.26 36.42
CA ASP A 41 8.59 7.86 37.82
C ASP A 41 7.74 8.83 38.66
N ALA A 42 7.78 10.12 38.33
CA ALA A 42 7.07 11.18 39.07
C ALA A 42 6.84 12.44 38.23
N LEU A 43 5.91 13.29 38.70
CA LEU A 43 5.76 14.68 38.27
C LEU A 43 6.51 15.56 39.27
N TYR A 44 7.19 16.60 38.80
CA TYR A 44 7.94 17.51 39.65
C TYR A 44 7.49 18.95 39.42
N VAL A 45 7.32 19.69 40.51
CA VAL A 45 7.00 21.12 40.48
C VAL A 45 8.15 21.89 41.08
N VAL A 46 8.63 22.90 40.36
CA VAL A 46 9.70 23.77 40.85
C VAL A 46 9.14 24.72 41.90
N ARG A 47 9.65 24.61 43.13
CA ARG A 47 9.28 25.51 44.22
C ARG A 47 10.16 26.76 44.22
N GLU A 48 11.46 26.55 44.15
CA GLU A 48 12.52 27.57 44.20
C GLU A 48 13.68 27.09 43.32
N GLY A 49 14.29 27.95 42.50
CA GLY A 49 15.41 27.60 41.62
C GLY A 49 15.03 27.48 40.14
N THR A 50 15.91 26.84 39.35
CA THR A 50 15.79 26.75 37.89
C THR A 50 16.31 25.40 37.39
N LEU A 51 15.55 24.75 36.51
CA LEU A 51 15.93 23.51 35.83
C LEU A 51 16.24 23.76 34.36
N ASP A 52 17.28 23.12 33.84
CA ASP A 52 17.57 22.99 32.42
C ASP A 52 16.94 21.72 31.86
N VAL A 53 16.19 21.84 30.75
CA VAL A 53 15.68 20.72 29.96
C VAL A 53 16.65 20.43 28.82
N LEU A 54 17.02 19.16 28.64
CA LEU A 54 18.12 18.72 27.79
C LEU A 54 17.65 17.68 26.77
N VAL A 55 18.03 17.86 25.51
CA VAL A 55 17.83 16.85 24.46
C VAL A 55 19.20 16.37 23.97
N GLN A 56 19.35 15.06 23.80
CA GLN A 56 20.53 14.44 23.20
C GLN A 56 20.65 14.86 21.73
N GLY A 57 21.70 15.62 21.41
CA GLY A 57 22.09 15.93 20.05
C GLY A 57 23.32 15.15 19.60
N ALA A 58 23.67 15.22 18.31
CA ALA A 58 24.83 14.53 17.75
C ALA A 58 26.18 14.94 18.39
N ALA A 59 26.25 16.12 19.02
CA ALA A 59 27.43 16.65 19.72
C ALA A 59 27.32 16.56 21.26
N GLY A 60 26.33 15.83 21.78
CA GLY A 60 26.03 15.71 23.22
C GLY A 60 24.73 16.43 23.64
N PRO A 61 24.41 16.42 24.95
CA PRO A 61 23.19 16.99 25.48
C PRO A 61 23.19 18.52 25.36
N LYS A 62 22.15 19.08 24.71
CA LYS A 62 21.94 20.52 24.58
C LYS A 62 20.75 20.97 25.44
N VAL A 63 20.90 22.11 26.11
CA VAL A 63 19.78 22.76 26.81
C VAL A 63 18.81 23.31 25.77
N VAL A 64 17.53 22.95 25.87
CA VAL A 64 16.47 23.34 24.94
C VAL A 64 15.42 24.23 25.57
N ALA A 65 15.29 24.22 26.89
CA ALA A 65 14.40 25.08 27.66
C ALA A 65 14.88 25.21 29.10
N GLN A 66 14.40 26.24 29.80
CA GLN A 66 14.55 26.40 31.24
C GLN A 66 13.18 26.43 31.91
N VAL A 67 13.10 25.86 33.11
CA VAL A 67 11.89 25.81 33.94
C VAL A 67 12.17 26.46 35.27
N GLU A 68 11.46 27.55 35.55
CA GLU A 68 11.59 28.35 36.77
C GLU A 68 10.54 27.96 37.82
N ALA A 69 10.56 28.63 38.97
CA ALA A 69 9.60 28.43 40.05
C ALA A 69 8.13 28.53 39.55
N GLY A 70 7.30 27.57 39.99
CA GLY A 70 5.93 27.36 39.52
C GLY A 70 5.80 26.47 38.28
N GLY A 71 6.91 26.23 37.57
CA GLY A 71 6.94 25.33 36.43
C GLY A 71 6.88 23.85 36.82
N VAL A 72 6.41 23.02 35.89
CA VAL A 72 6.25 21.56 36.07
C VAL A 72 7.17 20.82 35.12
N VAL A 73 7.74 19.69 35.52
CA VAL A 73 8.48 18.78 34.63
C VAL A 73 8.10 17.33 34.91
N GLY A 74 8.22 16.49 33.88
CA GLY A 74 7.94 15.07 33.99
C GLY A 74 6.46 14.70 33.85
N GLU A 75 5.58 15.66 33.64
CA GLU A 75 4.16 15.41 33.37
C GLU A 75 3.95 14.61 32.08
N MET A 76 4.82 14.81 31.07
CA MET A 76 4.73 14.16 29.76
C MET A 76 4.64 12.65 29.82
N GLY A 77 5.64 12.02 30.41
CA GLY A 77 5.73 10.58 30.45
C GLY A 77 4.62 9.95 31.31
N LEU A 78 4.06 10.72 32.25
CA LEU A 78 2.92 10.28 33.05
C LEU A 78 1.59 10.42 32.30
N LEU A 79 1.40 11.49 31.53
CA LEU A 79 0.21 11.71 30.70
C LEU A 79 0.14 10.79 29.47
N THR A 80 1.28 10.56 28.82
CA THR A 80 1.38 9.77 27.58
C THR A 80 1.70 8.30 27.81
N GLY A 81 2.17 7.96 29.02
CA GLY A 81 2.72 6.63 29.34
C GLY A 81 4.06 6.32 28.69
N GLN A 82 4.68 7.28 27.99
CA GLN A 82 5.94 7.09 27.24
C GLN A 82 7.19 7.48 28.05
N PRO A 83 8.38 7.01 27.67
CA PRO A 83 9.64 7.43 28.30
C PRO A 83 9.84 8.95 28.30
N ARG A 84 10.71 9.44 29.19
CA ARG A 84 11.06 10.87 29.28
C ARG A 84 11.57 11.38 27.93
N THR A 85 10.86 12.32 27.32
CA THR A 85 11.20 12.90 26.00
C THR A 85 12.46 13.76 26.03
N ALA A 86 12.85 14.26 27.21
CA ALA A 86 14.04 15.06 27.46
C ALA A 86 14.62 14.74 28.85
N GLY A 87 15.92 14.95 29.03
CA GLY A 87 16.54 14.94 30.34
C GLY A 87 16.34 16.27 31.05
N VAL A 88 16.45 16.29 32.38
CA VAL A 88 16.32 17.50 33.19
C VAL A 88 17.42 17.53 34.24
N ARG A 89 18.05 18.70 34.42
CA ARG A 89 19.08 18.95 35.44
C ARG A 89 18.85 20.29 36.13
N ALA A 90 19.30 20.42 37.38
CA ALA A 90 19.31 21.69 38.08
C ALA A 90 20.36 22.66 37.49
N ALA A 91 19.92 23.82 37.01
CA ALA A 91 20.80 24.89 36.53
C ALA A 91 21.39 25.73 37.69
N ALA A 92 20.65 25.78 38.80
CA ALA A 92 21.03 26.37 40.08
C ALA A 92 20.50 25.47 41.22
N PRO A 93 20.90 25.67 42.51
CA PRO A 93 20.30 24.94 43.62
C PRO A 93 18.76 25.06 43.58
N THR A 94 18.08 23.92 43.48
CA THR A 94 16.64 23.88 43.14
C THR A 94 15.90 22.99 44.12
N ARG A 95 14.76 23.48 44.62
CA ARG A 95 13.83 22.73 45.47
C ARG A 95 12.58 22.39 44.68
N LEU A 96 12.17 21.13 44.74
CA LEU A 96 11.05 20.60 43.99
C LEU A 96 10.03 19.93 44.93
N TRP A 97 8.77 19.93 44.50
CA TRP A 97 7.77 19.00 45.02
C TRP A 97 7.68 17.85 44.03
N ARG A 98 7.83 16.62 44.50
CA ARG A 98 7.73 15.39 43.73
C ARG A 98 6.41 14.72 44.04
N LEU A 99 5.61 14.50 43.00
CA LEU A 99 4.39 13.70 43.04
C LEU A 99 4.69 12.35 42.38
N PRO A 100 4.86 11.26 43.15
CA PRO A 100 5.15 9.93 42.62
C PRO A 100 4.06 9.45 41.66
N ARG A 101 4.42 8.61 40.68
CA ARG A 101 3.49 8.03 39.69
C ARG A 101 2.22 7.47 40.32
N GLU A 102 2.33 6.69 41.40
CA GLU A 102 1.17 6.07 42.04
C GLU A 102 0.19 7.12 42.60
N ALA A 103 0.71 8.19 43.19
CA ALA A 103 -0.10 9.29 43.70
C ALA A 103 -0.70 10.13 42.56
N PHE A 104 0.08 10.36 41.49
CA PHE A 104 -0.40 11.00 40.27
C PHE A 104 -1.57 10.22 39.64
N GLU A 105 -1.45 8.89 39.53
CA GLU A 105 -2.48 8.03 38.96
C GLU A 105 -3.76 8.03 39.82
N ARG A 106 -3.64 8.08 41.16
CA ARG A 106 -4.79 8.27 42.07
C ARG A 106 -5.48 9.62 41.84
N LEU A 107 -4.71 10.71 41.87
CA LEU A 107 -5.23 12.07 41.66
C LEU A 107 -5.93 12.23 40.31
N ARG A 108 -5.37 11.61 39.26
CA ARG A 108 -5.97 11.57 37.93
C ARG A 108 -7.33 10.88 37.94
N HIS A 109 -7.46 9.79 38.70
CA HIS A 109 -8.72 9.06 38.82
C HIS A 109 -9.77 9.87 39.60
N GLU A 110 -9.35 10.61 40.63
CA GLU A 110 -10.23 11.42 41.49
C GLU A 110 -10.65 12.75 40.83
N SER A 111 -9.82 13.32 39.94
CA SER A 111 -10.09 14.59 39.27
C SER A 111 -9.69 14.57 37.78
N PRO A 112 -10.62 14.21 36.87
CA PRO A 112 -10.39 14.27 35.42
C PRO A 112 -10.08 15.68 34.89
N ALA A 113 -10.39 16.73 35.65
CA ALA A 113 -10.04 18.11 35.32
C ALA A 113 -8.52 18.35 35.39
N LEU A 114 -7.79 17.56 36.18
CA LEU A 114 -6.34 17.63 36.32
C LEU A 114 -5.62 17.38 34.99
N ASP A 115 -6.04 16.35 34.24
CA ASP A 115 -5.42 16.01 32.95
C ASP A 115 -5.55 17.15 31.94
N ARG A 116 -6.71 17.79 31.85
CA ARG A 116 -6.91 18.95 30.97
C ARG A 116 -6.04 20.14 31.39
N ALA A 117 -5.96 20.42 32.69
CA ALA A 117 -5.15 21.53 33.19
C ALA A 117 -3.66 21.30 32.97
N LEU A 118 -3.19 20.06 33.19
CA LEU A 118 -1.81 19.67 32.88
C LEU A 118 -1.53 19.74 31.38
N ALA A 119 -2.43 19.24 30.54
CA ALA A 119 -2.30 19.30 29.10
C ALA A 119 -2.21 20.75 28.59
N GLN A 120 -3.02 21.68 29.12
CA GLN A 120 -2.94 23.11 28.78
C GLN A 120 -1.57 23.71 29.05
N GLU A 121 -0.96 23.35 30.19
CA GLU A 121 0.37 23.82 30.58
C GLU A 121 1.50 23.13 29.80
N ALA A 122 1.29 21.87 29.40
CA ALA A 122 2.33 21.01 28.86
C ALA A 122 2.44 21.11 27.33
N VAL A 123 1.31 21.20 26.62
CA VAL A 123 1.25 21.21 25.14
C VAL A 123 2.13 22.30 24.50
N PRO A 124 2.11 23.57 24.94
CA PRO A 124 3.00 24.60 24.38
C PRO A 124 4.48 24.25 24.54
N ARG A 125 4.86 23.63 25.66
CA ARG A 125 6.24 23.19 25.90
C ARG A 125 6.62 22.02 25.00
N TRP A 126 5.69 21.11 24.71
CA TRP A 126 5.94 19.96 23.83
C TRP A 126 6.16 20.38 22.39
N GLN A 127 5.34 21.30 21.90
CA GLN A 127 5.52 21.92 20.59
C GLN A 127 6.94 22.49 20.47
N ARG A 128 7.46 23.15 21.53
CA ARG A 128 8.84 23.67 21.54
C ARG A 128 9.89 22.56 21.44
N VAL A 129 9.73 21.45 22.16
CA VAL A 129 10.66 20.31 22.11
C VAL A 129 10.64 19.63 20.73
N LEU A 130 9.45 19.38 20.17
CA LEU A 130 9.27 18.78 18.84
C LEU A 130 9.88 19.65 17.75
N LEU A 131 9.61 20.96 17.80
CA LEU A 131 10.15 21.92 16.86
C LEU A 131 11.67 22.01 16.96
N THR A 132 12.21 22.01 18.17
CA THR A 132 13.67 21.95 18.39
C THR A 132 14.26 20.69 17.76
N THR A 133 13.60 19.55 17.94
CA THR A 133 14.05 18.28 17.37
C THR A 133 14.01 18.30 15.84
N ALA A 134 12.93 18.83 15.26
CA ALA A 134 12.79 19.01 13.81
C ALA A 134 13.88 19.95 13.26
N PHE A 135 14.12 21.08 13.91
CA PHE A 135 15.16 22.02 13.54
C PHE A 135 16.58 21.44 13.70
N GLN A 136 16.85 20.68 14.76
CA GLN A 136 18.13 20.01 14.92
C GLN A 136 18.35 18.94 13.85
N ARG A 137 17.32 18.22 13.41
CA ARG A 137 17.43 17.28 12.28
C ARG A 137 17.72 18.00 10.97
N LEU A 138 17.08 19.15 10.73
CA LEU A 138 17.26 19.95 9.53
C LEU A 138 18.61 20.67 9.48
N PHE A 139 18.94 21.38 10.55
CA PHE A 139 20.03 22.34 10.58
C PHE A 139 21.22 21.88 11.43
N GLY A 140 21.10 20.77 12.15
CA GLY A 140 22.20 20.20 12.95
C GLY A 140 22.67 21.14 14.07
N SER A 141 23.99 21.25 14.23
CA SER A 141 24.62 22.17 15.19
C SER A 141 24.73 23.62 14.69
N SER A 142 24.16 23.94 13.53
CA SER A 142 24.31 25.23 12.86
C SER A 142 23.54 26.37 13.50
N ILE A 143 22.55 26.06 14.34
CA ILE A 143 21.73 27.02 15.08
C ILE A 143 22.01 26.85 16.57
N ASP A 144 22.21 27.98 17.26
CA ASP A 144 22.39 28.02 18.71
C ASP A 144 21.04 27.98 19.46
N VAL A 145 21.10 27.85 20.78
CA VAL A 145 19.91 27.71 21.62
C VAL A 145 19.07 29.00 21.62
N SER A 146 19.72 30.16 21.52
CA SER A 146 19.03 31.46 21.54
C SER A 146 18.23 31.69 20.26
N ALA A 147 18.80 31.37 19.10
CA ALA A 147 18.13 31.45 17.81
C ALA A 147 16.98 30.43 17.69
N LEU A 148 17.15 29.22 18.23
CA LEU A 148 16.04 28.26 18.35
C LEU A 148 14.90 28.80 19.21
N HIS A 149 15.23 29.49 20.30
CA HIS A 149 14.22 30.10 21.18
C HIS A 149 13.46 31.24 20.49
N ASP A 150 14.16 32.12 19.75
CA ASP A 150 13.52 33.20 18.98
C ASP A 150 12.61 32.64 17.87
N LEU A 151 13.10 31.62 17.15
CA LEU A 151 12.33 30.91 16.14
C LEU A 151 11.01 30.36 16.71
N GLN A 152 11.07 29.67 17.85
CA GLN A 152 9.90 29.09 18.49
C GLN A 152 8.79 30.11 18.78
N GLN A 153 9.14 31.36 19.09
CA GLN A 153 8.15 32.40 19.38
C GLN A 153 7.55 33.04 18.13
N ARG A 154 8.22 32.91 16.99
CA ARG A 154 7.87 33.61 15.74
C ARG A 154 7.26 32.70 14.67
N VAL A 155 7.43 31.38 14.78
CA VAL A 155 6.83 30.43 13.83
C VAL A 155 5.34 30.21 14.08
N LEU A 156 4.59 30.03 12.99
CA LEU A 156 3.16 29.73 13.04
C LEU A 156 2.92 28.23 12.89
N TRP A 157 2.28 27.62 13.87
CA TRP A 157 1.84 26.23 13.82
C TRP A 157 0.53 26.10 13.05
N ARG A 158 0.48 25.16 12.10
CA ARG A 158 -0.70 24.89 11.30
C ARG A 158 -0.86 23.38 11.10
N THR A 159 -2.09 22.99 10.78
CA THR A 159 -2.47 21.62 10.45
C THR A 159 -3.15 21.62 9.09
N LEU A 160 -2.86 20.61 8.27
CA LEU A 160 -3.57 20.28 7.04
C LEU A 160 -4.38 19.01 7.28
N GLU A 161 -5.61 19.00 6.80
CA GLU A 161 -6.36 17.76 6.62
C GLU A 161 -5.91 17.03 5.34
N SER A 162 -6.22 15.74 5.24
CA SER A 162 -5.93 14.96 4.03
C SER A 162 -6.57 15.63 2.80
N GLY A 163 -5.79 15.80 1.73
CA GLY A 163 -6.20 16.45 0.50
C GLY A 163 -6.01 17.97 0.46
N GLU A 164 -5.74 18.64 1.58
CA GLU A 164 -5.47 20.08 1.60
C GLU A 164 -4.06 20.41 1.10
N ALA A 165 -3.93 21.54 0.40
CA ALA A 165 -2.66 22.02 -0.12
C ALA A 165 -2.10 23.15 0.74
N VAL A 166 -0.82 23.07 1.12
CA VAL A 166 -0.13 24.18 1.80
C VAL A 166 0.29 25.28 0.82
N CYS A 167 0.57 24.92 -0.44
CA CYS A 167 0.76 25.87 -1.53
C CYS A 167 0.41 25.21 -2.87
N ARG A 168 0.10 26.02 -3.89
CA ARG A 168 -0.17 25.53 -5.25
C ARG A 168 0.94 25.90 -6.21
N GLN A 169 1.10 25.08 -7.25
CA GLN A 169 2.00 25.35 -8.37
C GLN A 169 1.69 26.71 -9.00
N GLY A 170 2.73 27.48 -9.30
CA GLY A 170 2.62 28.80 -9.90
C GLY A 170 2.39 29.94 -8.90
N ASP A 171 2.02 29.66 -7.65
CA ASP A 171 1.90 30.69 -6.61
C ASP A 171 3.26 31.36 -6.34
N GLU A 172 3.25 32.60 -5.86
CA GLU A 172 4.47 33.22 -5.31
C GLU A 172 4.88 32.52 -4.01
N GLY A 173 6.17 32.18 -3.89
CA GLY A 173 6.69 31.53 -2.69
C GLY A 173 7.23 32.50 -1.67
N ASN A 174 6.42 32.87 -0.67
CA ASN A 174 6.81 33.79 0.41
C ASN A 174 7.10 33.12 1.75
N SER A 175 6.92 31.80 1.83
CA SER A 175 7.20 31.01 3.03
C SER A 175 7.84 29.68 2.68
N MET A 176 8.57 29.10 3.61
CA MET A 176 8.89 27.68 3.64
C MET A 176 8.17 27.01 4.81
N TYR A 177 8.03 25.70 4.74
CA TYR A 177 7.29 24.92 5.72
C TYR A 177 8.15 23.76 6.19
N ILE A 178 8.11 23.48 7.48
CA ILE A 178 8.77 22.30 8.06
C ILE A 178 7.69 21.35 8.55
N ILE A 179 7.71 20.14 8.01
CA ILE A 179 6.75 19.10 8.40
C ILE A 179 7.16 18.57 9.76
N VAL A 180 6.30 18.70 10.76
CA VAL A 180 6.54 18.19 12.11
C VAL A 180 6.02 16.76 12.25
N SER A 181 4.83 16.49 11.72
CA SER A 181 4.24 15.16 11.60
C SER A 181 3.33 15.09 10.37
N GLY A 182 3.10 13.88 9.85
CA GLY A 182 2.31 13.66 8.63
C GLY A 182 3.15 13.40 7.39
N ARG A 183 2.53 13.57 6.21
CA ARG A 183 3.13 13.31 4.89
C ARG A 183 2.46 14.17 3.83
N VAL A 184 3.26 14.75 2.94
CA VAL A 184 2.81 15.57 1.81
C VAL A 184 3.37 15.03 0.49
N LEU A 185 2.62 15.20 -0.59
CA LEU A 185 3.03 14.91 -1.97
C LEU A 185 3.28 16.21 -2.72
N PHE A 186 4.19 16.13 -3.68
CA PHE A 186 4.45 17.19 -4.64
C PHE A 186 3.74 16.86 -5.94
N GLU A 187 2.75 17.66 -6.30
CA GLU A 187 1.91 17.47 -7.48
C GLU A 187 2.21 18.54 -8.52
N VAL A 188 2.46 18.13 -9.76
CA VAL A 188 2.65 19.03 -10.90
C VAL A 188 1.54 18.81 -11.90
N GLU A 189 0.80 19.87 -12.19
CA GLU A 189 -0.20 19.93 -13.24
C GLU A 189 0.49 20.25 -14.58
N ARG A 190 0.22 19.44 -15.60
CA ARG A 190 0.69 19.66 -16.97
C ARG A 190 -0.31 20.50 -17.77
N PRO A 191 0.11 21.07 -18.92
CA PRO A 191 -0.77 21.87 -19.78
C PRO A 191 -2.00 21.13 -20.32
N ASP A 192 -1.99 19.79 -20.30
CA ASP A 192 -3.13 18.94 -20.67
C ASP A 192 -4.15 18.76 -19.53
N GLY A 193 -3.94 19.41 -18.38
CA GLY A 193 -4.79 19.33 -17.19
C GLY A 193 -4.55 18.09 -16.33
N SER A 194 -3.56 17.25 -16.67
CA SER A 194 -3.25 16.06 -15.87
C SER A 194 -2.23 16.36 -14.77
N THR A 195 -2.44 15.77 -13.59
CA THR A 195 -1.61 15.96 -12.40
C THR A 195 -0.73 14.74 -12.17
N PHE A 196 0.56 14.98 -11.85
CA PHE A 196 1.53 13.93 -11.58
C PHE A 196 2.24 14.17 -10.25
N VAL A 197 2.42 13.11 -9.48
CA VAL A 197 3.26 13.14 -8.27
C VAL A 197 4.73 13.11 -8.69
N VAL A 198 5.48 14.13 -8.31
CA VAL A 198 6.92 14.28 -8.61
C VAL A 198 7.83 14.03 -7.39
N GLY A 199 7.23 13.79 -6.24
CA GLY A 199 7.93 13.40 -5.01
C GLY A 199 7.06 13.59 -3.78
N GLU A 200 7.69 13.48 -2.62
CA GLU A 200 7.03 13.57 -1.32
C GLU A 200 7.94 14.14 -0.25
N ALA A 201 7.35 14.53 0.88
CA ALA A 201 8.07 14.84 2.11
C ALA A 201 7.34 14.35 3.37
N GLY A 202 8.13 13.97 4.38
CA GLY A 202 7.67 13.51 5.68
C GLY A 202 8.18 14.35 6.85
N ALA A 203 7.94 13.87 8.07
CA ALA A 203 8.34 14.54 9.30
C ALA A 203 9.85 14.83 9.37
N GLY A 204 10.19 16.09 9.67
CA GLY A 204 11.56 16.60 9.73
C GLY A 204 12.13 17.08 8.40
N GLU A 205 11.36 17.07 7.32
CA GLU A 205 11.77 17.61 6.01
C GLU A 205 11.17 19.00 5.79
N ALA A 206 11.92 19.84 5.05
CA ALA A 206 11.48 21.16 4.62
C ALA A 206 10.82 21.09 3.24
N VAL A 207 9.79 21.93 3.03
CA VAL A 207 9.10 22.09 1.75
C VAL A 207 8.87 23.57 1.44
N GLY A 208 8.90 23.92 0.15
CA GLY A 208 8.72 25.30 -0.32
C GLY A 208 9.95 26.20 -0.20
N GLU A 209 11.07 25.68 0.31
CA GLU A 209 12.36 26.36 0.46
C GLU A 209 12.93 26.85 -0.88
N PHE A 210 12.71 26.11 -1.98
CA PHE A 210 13.25 26.45 -3.30
C PHE A 210 12.82 27.84 -3.78
N ALA A 211 11.56 28.21 -3.54
CA ALA A 211 11.02 29.50 -3.96
C ALA A 211 11.60 30.68 -3.15
N LEU A 212 11.95 30.45 -1.87
CA LEU A 212 12.65 31.45 -1.06
C LEU A 212 14.10 31.66 -1.49
N MET A 213 14.74 30.61 -2.01
CA MET A 213 16.15 30.65 -2.43
C MET A 213 16.36 31.20 -3.85
N THR A 214 15.36 31.06 -4.72
CA THR A 214 15.49 31.36 -6.16
C THR A 214 14.61 32.51 -6.64
N ASP A 215 13.67 32.98 -5.81
CA ASP A 215 12.60 33.91 -6.19
C ASP A 215 11.75 33.44 -7.39
N ALA A 216 11.77 32.14 -7.68
CA ALA A 216 10.90 31.52 -8.66
C ALA A 216 9.51 31.22 -8.06
N PRO A 217 8.44 31.19 -8.88
CA PRO A 217 7.15 30.66 -8.47
C PRO A 217 7.24 29.21 -7.98
N ARG A 218 6.22 28.77 -7.23
CA ARG A 218 6.14 27.37 -6.76
C ARG A 218 6.21 26.40 -7.94
N SER A 219 7.16 25.48 -7.91
CA SER A 219 7.37 24.49 -8.97
C SER A 219 6.35 23.36 -8.97
N ALA A 220 5.67 23.13 -7.84
CA ALA A 220 4.68 22.09 -7.63
C ALA A 220 3.71 22.51 -6.52
N SER A 221 2.49 21.96 -6.55
CA SER A 221 1.56 21.99 -5.43
C SER A 221 2.04 21.03 -4.35
N VAL A 222 1.90 21.41 -3.07
CA VAL A 222 2.28 20.56 -1.94
C VAL A 222 1.01 20.18 -1.19
N VAL A 223 0.62 18.90 -1.26
CA VAL A 223 -0.70 18.42 -0.80
C VAL A 223 -0.55 17.36 0.28
N ALA A 224 -1.30 17.46 1.36
CA ALA A 224 -1.31 16.47 2.43
C ALA A 224 -1.94 15.15 1.97
N VAL A 225 -1.24 14.03 2.21
CA VAL A 225 -1.77 12.66 1.98
C VAL A 225 -2.67 12.25 3.15
N ARG A 226 -2.22 12.62 4.34
CA ARG A 226 -2.86 12.40 5.62
C ARG A 226 -2.72 13.65 6.47
N GLN A 227 -3.45 13.71 7.58
CA GLN A 227 -3.41 14.85 8.49
C GLN A 227 -1.95 15.19 8.84
N THR A 228 -1.54 16.43 8.56
CA THR A 228 -0.15 16.86 8.61
C THR A 228 -0.03 18.11 9.45
N SER A 229 0.85 18.09 10.46
CA SER A 229 1.18 19.28 11.26
C SER A 229 2.50 19.87 10.78
N TYR A 230 2.53 21.17 10.57
CA TYR A 230 3.69 21.87 10.06
C TYR A 230 3.85 23.25 10.73
N VAL A 231 5.06 23.78 10.62
CA VAL A 231 5.39 25.16 10.99
C VAL A 231 5.75 25.96 9.75
N GLU A 232 5.25 27.19 9.69
CA GLU A 232 5.50 28.15 8.62
C GLU A 232 6.62 29.12 9.01
N ILE A 233 7.58 29.32 8.10
CA ILE A 233 8.66 30.30 8.20
C ILE A 233 8.53 31.25 7.01
N GLY A 234 8.13 32.49 7.28
CA GLY A 234 8.03 33.55 6.29
C GLY A 234 9.40 34.04 5.79
N ARG A 235 9.39 34.73 4.65
CA ARG A 235 10.58 35.25 3.97
C ARG A 235 11.44 36.16 4.84
N GLU A 236 10.85 37.05 5.64
CA GLU A 236 11.63 37.93 6.53
C GLU A 236 12.41 37.12 7.56
N LEU A 237 11.72 36.22 8.26
CA LEU A 237 12.33 35.33 9.25
C LEU A 237 13.40 34.43 8.62
N PHE A 238 13.13 33.86 7.44
CA PHE A 238 14.12 33.07 6.72
C PHE A 238 15.39 33.87 6.38
N THR A 239 15.23 35.10 5.91
CA THR A 239 16.35 35.97 5.54
C THR A 239 17.21 36.33 6.75
N GLU A 240 16.57 36.65 7.88
CA GLU A 240 17.25 36.90 9.16
C GLU A 240 18.02 35.67 9.62
N LEU A 241 17.41 34.48 9.56
CA LEU A 241 18.05 33.22 9.93
C LEU A 241 19.26 32.89 9.07
N VAL A 242 19.16 33.06 7.75
CA VAL A 242 20.27 32.80 6.83
C VAL A 242 21.40 33.80 7.05
N ALA A 243 21.09 35.07 7.32
CA ALA A 243 22.08 36.08 7.63
C ALA A 243 22.84 35.76 8.94
N ALA A 244 22.12 35.31 9.97
CA ALA A 244 22.71 34.91 11.25
C ALA A 244 23.46 33.56 11.16
N HIS A 245 22.93 32.61 10.37
CA HIS A 245 23.42 31.23 10.28
C HIS A 245 23.48 30.75 8.81
N PRO A 246 24.50 31.15 8.03
CA PRO A 246 24.61 30.78 6.61
C PRO A 246 24.65 29.27 6.34
N ALA A 247 25.05 28.48 7.34
CA ALA A 247 25.05 27.01 7.30
C ALA A 247 23.66 26.40 7.00
N ILE A 248 22.56 27.12 7.28
CA ILE A 248 21.20 26.70 6.95
C ILE A 248 21.03 26.42 5.45
N LEU A 249 21.62 27.26 4.58
CA LEU A 249 21.51 27.08 3.13
C LEU A 249 22.14 25.78 2.65
N PHE A 250 23.27 25.38 3.25
CA PHE A 250 23.94 24.12 2.90
C PHE A 250 23.10 22.90 3.29
N SER A 251 22.44 22.94 4.46
CA SER A 251 21.50 21.89 4.88
C SER A 251 20.33 21.74 3.92
N LEU A 252 19.68 22.85 3.55
CA LEU A 252 18.54 22.83 2.62
C LEU A 252 18.95 22.34 1.23
N THR A 253 20.11 22.81 0.72
CA THR A 253 20.64 22.38 -0.57
C THR A 253 20.92 20.87 -0.59
N ARG A 254 21.46 20.32 0.51
CA ARG A 254 21.70 18.88 0.64
C ARG A 254 20.39 18.06 0.63
N GLN A 255 19.34 18.55 1.29
CA GLN A 255 18.02 17.91 1.25
C GLN A 255 17.42 17.90 -0.16
N LEU A 256 17.49 19.03 -0.86
CA LEU A 256 17.05 19.15 -2.25
C LEU A 256 17.81 18.18 -3.18
N ALA A 257 19.13 18.08 -3.04
CA ALA A 257 19.94 17.17 -3.82
C ALA A 257 19.58 15.69 -3.57
N GLU A 258 19.35 15.31 -2.30
CA GLU A 258 18.95 13.95 -1.94
C GLU A 258 17.55 13.62 -2.49
N ARG A 259 16.63 14.56 -2.42
CA ARG A 259 15.28 14.43 -2.99
C ARG A 259 15.34 14.28 -4.52
N GLN A 260 16.17 15.05 -5.20
CA GLN A 260 16.36 14.93 -6.65
C GLN A 260 16.96 13.56 -7.01
N ARG A 261 17.93 13.07 -6.24
CA ARG A 261 18.51 11.73 -6.41
C ARG A 261 17.42 10.65 -6.30
N ARG A 262 16.57 10.70 -5.26
CA ARG A 262 15.43 9.78 -5.07
C ARG A 262 14.50 9.77 -6.29
N ALA A 263 14.15 10.94 -6.82
CA ALA A 263 13.28 11.07 -8.00
C ALA A 263 13.88 10.48 -9.30
N HIS A 264 15.22 10.42 -9.43
CA HIS A 264 15.89 9.91 -10.63
C HIS A 264 16.26 8.42 -10.56
N THR A 265 16.48 7.87 -9.35
CA THR A 265 16.92 6.46 -9.20
C THR A 265 15.77 5.46 -9.20
N HIS A 266 14.54 5.91 -8.91
CA HIS A 266 13.35 5.06 -8.85
C HIS A 266 12.25 5.65 -9.74
N GLY A 267 12.11 5.13 -10.97
CA GLY A 267 10.94 5.44 -11.79
C GLY A 267 9.69 4.85 -11.13
N SER A 268 8.78 5.71 -10.65
CA SER A 268 7.44 5.39 -10.14
C SER A 268 7.30 4.34 -9.01
N ALA A 269 8.37 3.65 -8.60
CA ALA A 269 8.35 2.71 -7.49
C ALA A 269 8.21 3.51 -6.19
N SER A 270 7.08 3.31 -5.53
CA SER A 270 6.72 3.82 -4.22
C SER A 270 7.93 3.80 -3.29
N LEU A 271 8.43 4.99 -2.93
CA LEU A 271 9.28 5.16 -1.76
C LEU A 271 8.41 4.66 -0.59
N ALA A 272 8.73 3.48 -0.06
CA ALA A 272 8.03 2.95 1.09
C ALA A 272 8.06 4.04 2.18
N PRO A 273 6.90 4.49 2.70
CA PRO A 273 6.89 5.47 3.77
C PRO A 273 7.67 4.89 4.96
N PRO A 274 8.29 5.74 5.82
CA PRO A 274 8.97 5.25 7.01
C PRO A 274 8.04 4.42 7.92
N THR A 275 6.72 4.64 7.81
CA THR A 275 5.65 3.90 8.48
C THR A 275 4.42 3.84 7.58
N LEU A 276 3.90 2.65 7.32
CA LEU A 276 2.61 2.41 6.66
C LEU A 276 1.47 2.44 7.68
N THR A 277 0.41 3.20 7.44
CA THR A 277 -0.75 3.26 8.35
C THR A 277 -2.02 2.80 7.66
N VAL A 278 -2.72 1.81 8.23
CA VAL A 278 -3.98 1.27 7.69
C VAL A 278 -5.06 1.26 8.75
N THR A 279 -6.30 1.53 8.35
CA THR A 279 -7.47 1.39 9.24
C THR A 279 -8.30 0.19 8.83
N LEU A 280 -8.64 -0.67 9.79
CA LEU A 280 -9.71 -1.65 9.69
C LEU A 280 -10.97 -1.04 10.31
N MET A 281 -12.02 -0.92 9.51
CA MET A 281 -13.29 -0.32 9.91
C MET A 281 -14.44 -1.31 9.72
N PRO A 282 -15.19 -1.67 10.76
CA PRO A 282 -16.40 -2.46 10.62
C PRO A 282 -17.46 -1.71 9.79
N THR A 283 -18.22 -2.41 8.96
CA THR A 283 -19.30 -1.81 8.16
C THR A 283 -20.59 -1.56 8.93
N HIS A 284 -20.77 -2.19 10.10
CA HIS A 284 -21.96 -2.05 10.93
C HIS A 284 -21.64 -2.33 12.39
N ASP A 285 -22.50 -1.83 13.29
CA ASP A 285 -22.38 -2.05 14.72
C ASP A 285 -22.51 -3.54 15.07
N GLY A 286 -21.70 -3.99 16.04
CA GLY A 286 -21.71 -5.37 16.52
C GLY A 286 -20.81 -6.34 15.74
N LEU A 287 -20.21 -5.91 14.62
CA LEU A 287 -19.19 -6.69 13.94
C LEU A 287 -17.83 -6.56 14.66
N ASP A 288 -17.42 -7.62 15.38
CA ASP A 288 -16.11 -7.67 16.01
C ASP A 288 -15.00 -8.01 15.00
N VAL A 289 -14.28 -6.99 14.56
CA VAL A 289 -13.14 -7.10 13.62
C VAL A 289 -11.82 -7.39 14.35
N ARG A 290 -11.78 -7.33 15.68
CA ARG A 290 -10.54 -7.50 16.46
C ARG A 290 -9.80 -8.81 16.16
N PRO A 291 -10.45 -9.98 16.04
CA PRO A 291 -9.74 -11.23 15.73
C PRO A 291 -9.00 -11.17 14.38
N LEU A 292 -9.60 -10.54 13.36
CA LEU A 292 -8.96 -10.34 12.07
C LEU A 292 -7.79 -9.35 12.17
N ALA A 293 -7.95 -8.27 12.95
CA ALA A 293 -6.91 -7.28 13.18
C ALA A 293 -5.67 -7.88 13.88
N GLU A 294 -5.90 -8.70 14.90
CA GLU A 294 -4.84 -9.40 15.64
C GLU A 294 -4.12 -10.43 14.77
N ALA A 295 -4.86 -11.22 13.99
CA ALA A 295 -4.28 -12.16 13.03
C ALA A 295 -3.43 -11.44 11.97
N LEU A 296 -3.92 -10.31 11.45
CA LEU A 296 -3.20 -9.48 10.49
C LEU A 296 -1.90 -8.92 11.08
N VAL A 297 -1.94 -8.37 12.30
CA VAL A 297 -0.76 -7.84 12.98
C VAL A 297 0.25 -8.95 13.33
N ALA A 298 -0.22 -10.14 13.73
CA ALA A 298 0.65 -11.28 13.95
C ALA A 298 1.38 -11.69 12.66
N GLU A 299 0.69 -11.70 11.52
CA GLU A 299 1.28 -12.03 10.23
C GLU A 299 2.25 -10.96 9.73
N LEU A 300 1.92 -9.67 9.86
CA LEU A 300 2.82 -8.55 9.54
C LEU A 300 4.11 -8.58 10.38
N ASN A 301 4.01 -9.01 11.64
CA ASN A 301 5.16 -9.13 12.55
C ASN A 301 6.11 -10.30 12.20
N ARG A 302 5.77 -11.16 11.24
CA ARG A 302 6.69 -12.22 10.77
C ARG A 302 7.89 -11.66 10.02
N THR A 303 7.71 -10.53 9.35
CA THR A 303 8.72 -9.92 8.46
C THR A 303 9.05 -8.47 8.82
N GLY A 304 8.17 -7.77 9.55
CA GLY A 304 8.38 -6.38 9.96
C GLY A 304 7.95 -6.11 11.40
N ARG A 305 7.77 -4.82 11.74
CA ARG A 305 7.27 -4.38 13.06
C ARG A 305 5.90 -3.72 12.94
N ALA A 306 4.86 -4.48 13.25
CA ALA A 306 3.48 -4.05 13.19
C ALA A 306 2.84 -3.90 14.58
N ARG A 307 1.99 -2.88 14.75
CA ARG A 307 1.25 -2.65 16.00
C ARG A 307 -0.23 -2.41 15.73
N LEU A 308 -1.08 -3.01 16.57
CA LEU A 308 -2.52 -2.76 16.61
C LEU A 308 -2.82 -1.60 17.55
N ILE A 309 -3.51 -0.59 17.07
CA ILE A 309 -3.99 0.54 17.87
C ILE A 309 -5.51 0.59 17.81
N CYS A 310 -6.15 0.48 18.97
CA CYS A 310 -7.60 0.57 19.13
C CYS A 310 -7.97 1.64 20.16
N LYS A 311 -9.25 2.03 20.19
CA LYS A 311 -9.78 3.03 21.11
C LYS A 311 -9.44 2.70 22.57
N GLU A 312 -9.64 1.46 22.99
CA GLU A 312 -9.39 1.03 24.37
C GLU A 312 -7.90 1.07 24.73
N ALA A 313 -7.01 0.85 23.74
CA ALA A 313 -5.57 0.98 23.96
C ALA A 313 -5.18 2.46 24.18
N ALA A 314 -5.79 3.37 23.42
CA ALA A 314 -5.56 4.80 23.57
C ALA A 314 -6.12 5.33 24.90
N GLU A 315 -7.33 4.91 25.30
CA GLU A 315 -7.94 5.30 26.57
C GLU A 315 -7.21 4.70 27.77
N ARG A 316 -6.71 3.46 27.67
CA ARG A 316 -5.87 2.88 28.73
C ARG A 316 -4.56 3.63 28.92
N ALA A 317 -3.99 4.15 27.83
CA ALA A 317 -2.74 4.91 27.88
C ALA A 317 -2.95 6.33 28.42
N LEU A 318 -4.02 7.01 28.00
CA LEU A 318 -4.17 8.46 28.16
C LEU A 318 -5.29 8.89 29.11
N GLY A 319 -6.18 7.97 29.49
CA GLY A 319 -7.38 8.27 30.28
C GLY A 319 -8.67 8.14 29.47
N GLU A 320 -9.76 7.80 30.15
CA GLU A 320 -11.08 7.58 29.57
C GLU A 320 -11.61 8.85 28.87
N GLY A 321 -12.24 8.69 27.71
CA GLY A 321 -12.81 9.80 26.94
C GLY A 321 -11.79 10.60 26.12
N THR A 322 -10.48 10.36 26.29
CA THR A 322 -9.44 11.04 25.49
C THR A 322 -9.59 10.73 23.99
N ALA A 323 -9.99 9.49 23.65
CA ALA A 323 -10.28 9.08 22.28
C ALA A 323 -11.46 9.83 21.65
N GLU A 324 -12.34 10.45 22.44
CA GLU A 324 -13.52 11.18 21.97
C GLU A 324 -13.29 12.71 21.84
N THR A 325 -12.09 13.18 22.21
CA THR A 325 -11.77 14.61 22.18
C THR A 325 -11.79 15.20 20.77
N ARG A 326 -12.13 16.48 20.63
CA ARG A 326 -12.12 17.20 19.34
C ARG A 326 -11.06 18.30 19.34
N GLN A 327 -10.78 18.84 18.17
CA GLN A 327 -9.87 19.99 18.04
C GLN A 327 -10.33 21.13 18.96
N GLY A 328 -9.40 21.69 19.74
CA GLY A 328 -9.66 22.68 20.78
C GLY A 328 -9.69 22.12 22.22
N ASP A 329 -9.88 20.81 22.40
CA ASP A 329 -9.64 20.18 23.71
C ASP A 329 -8.12 20.01 23.93
N PRO A 330 -7.53 20.45 25.05
CA PRO A 330 -6.11 20.24 25.35
C PRO A 330 -5.67 18.78 25.26
N LEU A 331 -6.53 17.84 25.65
CA LEU A 331 -6.26 16.40 25.59
C LEU A 331 -6.22 15.86 24.16
N HIS A 332 -6.80 16.58 23.19
CA HIS A 332 -6.66 16.23 21.78
C HIS A 332 -5.19 16.31 21.34
N ALA A 333 -4.44 17.32 21.78
CA ALA A 333 -3.02 17.44 21.45
C ALA A 333 -2.19 16.33 22.09
N VAL A 334 -2.54 15.88 23.31
CA VAL A 334 -1.93 14.72 23.97
C VAL A 334 -2.18 13.44 23.16
N MET A 335 -3.42 13.21 22.72
CA MET A 335 -3.77 12.09 21.86
C MET A 335 -3.00 12.09 20.54
N VAL A 336 -2.95 13.23 19.84
CA VAL A 336 -2.22 13.37 18.58
C VAL A 336 -0.74 13.09 18.78
N GLN A 337 -0.16 13.56 19.89
CA GLN A 337 1.25 13.30 20.19
C GLN A 337 1.52 11.82 20.46
N TRP A 338 0.70 11.17 21.28
CA TRP A 338 0.82 9.74 21.54
C TRP A 338 0.73 8.92 20.25
N LEU A 339 -0.18 9.27 19.33
CA LEU A 339 -0.30 8.63 18.02
C LEU A 339 0.95 8.84 17.14
N ASN A 340 1.52 10.05 17.13
CA ASN A 340 2.78 10.32 16.41
C ASN A 340 3.92 9.42 16.92
N GLU A 341 3.96 9.17 18.23
CA GLU A 341 4.96 8.30 18.86
C GLU A 341 4.72 6.82 18.47
N GLN A 342 3.46 6.37 18.43
CA GLN A 342 3.14 5.02 17.96
C GLN A 342 3.59 4.80 16.51
N GLU A 343 3.41 5.81 15.65
CA GLU A 343 3.86 5.78 14.27
C GLU A 343 5.39 5.73 14.16
N ALA A 344 6.11 6.51 14.97
CA ALA A 344 7.57 6.56 14.94
C ALA A 344 8.24 5.22 15.31
N GLU A 345 7.56 4.37 16.09
CA GLU A 345 8.07 3.09 16.54
C GLU A 345 7.66 1.90 15.66
N ALA A 346 6.67 2.05 14.77
CA ALA A 346 6.17 0.98 13.92
C ALA A 346 6.60 1.14 12.46
N GLU A 347 6.78 0.01 11.77
CA GLU A 347 6.84 -0.02 10.29
C GLU A 347 5.43 -0.09 9.72
N THR A 348 4.50 -0.74 10.42
CA THR A 348 3.08 -0.79 10.04
C THR A 348 2.18 -0.56 11.24
N LEU A 349 1.32 0.44 11.17
CA LEU A 349 0.30 0.70 12.19
C LEU A 349 -1.06 0.27 11.66
N VAL A 350 -1.73 -0.62 12.39
CA VAL A 350 -3.09 -1.06 12.09
C VAL A 350 -4.02 -0.41 13.10
N PHE A 351 -4.85 0.51 12.65
CA PHE A 351 -5.91 1.10 13.45
C PHE A 351 -7.17 0.23 13.42
N LEU A 352 -7.79 0.04 14.58
CA LEU A 352 -9.15 -0.50 14.68
C LEU A 352 -10.09 0.67 14.97
N ALA A 353 -10.90 1.03 13.98
CA ALA A 353 -11.91 2.08 14.08
C ALA A 353 -13.25 1.53 14.61
N ASP A 354 -14.10 2.43 15.10
CA ASP A 354 -15.49 2.10 15.41
C ASP A 354 -16.28 1.92 14.10
N ALA A 355 -17.47 1.32 14.16
CA ALA A 355 -18.32 1.19 12.97
C ALA A 355 -18.93 2.55 12.54
N ASP A 356 -19.07 3.48 13.48
CA ASP A 356 -19.59 4.82 13.26
C ASP A 356 -18.47 5.84 12.98
N TRP A 357 -18.87 7.04 12.56
CA TRP A 357 -17.95 8.17 12.38
C TRP A 357 -17.68 8.89 13.70
N SER A 358 -17.15 8.16 14.68
CA SER A 358 -16.71 8.73 15.95
C SER A 358 -15.49 9.66 15.75
N PRO A 359 -15.20 10.58 16.69
CA PRO A 359 -13.91 11.27 16.75
C PRO A 359 -12.70 10.33 16.67
N TRP A 360 -12.78 9.13 17.24
CA TRP A 360 -11.74 8.11 17.14
C TRP A 360 -11.59 7.61 15.69
N SER A 361 -12.69 7.14 15.07
CA SER A 361 -12.69 6.70 13.67
C SER A 361 -12.20 7.77 12.71
N ALA A 362 -12.61 9.02 12.92
CA ALA A 362 -12.15 10.16 12.12
C ALA A 362 -10.63 10.35 12.20
N ARG A 363 -10.02 10.18 13.39
CA ARG A 363 -8.55 10.24 13.57
C ARG A 363 -7.84 9.06 12.92
N CYS A 364 -8.38 7.84 13.04
CA CYS A 364 -7.80 6.67 12.38
C CYS A 364 -7.75 6.87 10.86
N ILE A 365 -8.88 7.31 10.29
CA ILE A 365 -9.04 7.56 8.86
C ILE A 365 -8.14 8.70 8.38
N SER A 366 -8.11 9.84 9.08
CA SER A 366 -7.33 11.01 8.64
C SER A 366 -5.82 10.75 8.60
N ARG A 367 -5.35 9.71 9.30
CA ARG A 367 -3.94 9.31 9.41
C ARG A 367 -3.57 8.10 8.56
N SER A 368 -4.53 7.46 7.90
CA SER A 368 -4.30 6.20 7.18
C SER A 368 -3.94 6.40 5.71
N ASP A 369 -2.99 5.63 5.21
CA ASP A 369 -2.70 5.47 3.78
C ASP A 369 -3.81 4.67 3.07
N SER A 370 -4.46 3.74 3.79
CA SER A 370 -5.58 2.96 3.26
C SER A 370 -6.62 2.63 4.34
N VAL A 371 -7.89 2.61 3.95
CA VAL A 371 -9.03 2.23 4.80
C VAL A 371 -9.65 0.96 4.26
N PHE A 372 -9.63 -0.09 5.07
CA PHE A 372 -10.24 -1.39 4.79
C PHE A 372 -11.57 -1.49 5.53
N PHE A 373 -12.66 -1.39 4.77
CA PHE A 373 -13.99 -1.68 5.28
C PHE A 373 -14.17 -3.19 5.39
N VAL A 374 -14.44 -3.69 6.59
CA VAL A 374 -14.63 -5.12 6.85
C VAL A 374 -16.12 -5.40 6.96
N ALA A 375 -16.59 -6.32 6.12
CA ALA A 375 -17.99 -6.70 6.05
C ALA A 375 -18.16 -8.20 6.18
N ARG A 376 -19.14 -8.62 6.97
CA ARG A 376 -19.62 -10.00 6.96
C ARG A 376 -20.44 -10.23 5.70
N THR A 377 -20.20 -11.34 5.03
CA THR A 377 -20.80 -11.59 3.71
C THR A 377 -22.30 -11.81 3.76
N ASP A 378 -22.84 -12.17 4.93
CA ASP A 378 -24.27 -12.33 5.23
C ASP A 378 -24.96 -11.04 5.72
N ALA A 379 -24.22 -9.94 5.90
CA ALA A 379 -24.77 -8.64 6.30
C ALA A 379 -25.35 -7.86 5.10
N ASP A 380 -25.99 -6.72 5.41
CA ASP A 380 -26.50 -5.78 4.40
C ASP A 380 -25.35 -5.21 3.55
N PRO A 381 -25.40 -5.33 2.21
CA PRO A 381 -24.35 -4.82 1.33
C PRO A 381 -24.37 -3.30 1.15
N ALA A 382 -25.38 -2.57 1.64
CA ALA A 382 -25.44 -1.13 1.53
C ALA A 382 -24.20 -0.45 2.15
N PRO A 383 -23.67 0.65 1.57
CA PRO A 383 -22.59 1.41 2.19
C PRO A 383 -22.97 1.87 3.59
N SER A 384 -22.02 1.81 4.53
CA SER A 384 -22.23 2.30 5.89
C SER A 384 -22.33 3.83 5.93
N ALA A 385 -22.80 4.38 7.05
CA ALA A 385 -22.80 5.83 7.25
C ALA A 385 -21.37 6.41 7.23
N ALA A 386 -20.40 5.66 7.76
CA ALA A 386 -18.99 6.03 7.72
C ALA A 386 -18.41 6.01 6.31
N GLU A 387 -18.78 5.04 5.47
CA GLU A 387 -18.36 5.00 4.06
C GLU A 387 -18.82 6.24 3.29
N ARG A 388 -20.09 6.63 3.47
CA ARG A 388 -20.62 7.86 2.86
C ARG A 388 -19.89 9.10 3.36
N ARG A 389 -19.62 9.18 4.66
CA ARG A 389 -18.90 10.31 5.26
C ARG A 389 -17.44 10.39 4.77
N LEU A 390 -16.78 9.24 4.54
CA LEU A 390 -15.44 9.20 3.94
C LEU A 390 -15.43 9.72 2.51
N ALA A 391 -16.47 9.42 1.73
CA ALA A 391 -16.60 9.93 0.37
C ALA A 391 -16.60 11.46 0.33
N ASP A 392 -17.23 12.09 1.33
CA ASP A 392 -17.35 13.54 1.46
C ASP A 392 -16.21 14.22 2.22
N SER A 393 -15.28 13.46 2.82
CA SER A 393 -14.27 14.01 3.74
C SER A 393 -13.05 14.62 3.03
N GLY A 394 -12.92 14.45 1.72
CA GLY A 394 -11.71 14.83 0.97
C GLY A 394 -10.50 13.92 1.21
N SER A 395 -10.64 12.87 2.03
CA SER A 395 -9.56 11.93 2.31
C SER A 395 -9.06 11.24 1.04
N ARG A 396 -7.73 11.23 0.90
CA ARG A 396 -7.00 10.56 -0.19
C ARG A 396 -6.62 9.11 0.12
N ALA A 397 -7.03 8.58 1.27
CA ALA A 397 -6.75 7.20 1.63
C ALA A 397 -7.37 6.22 0.62
N ASP A 398 -6.60 5.19 0.23
CA ASP A 398 -7.07 4.14 -0.67
C ASP A 398 -8.21 3.36 0.00
N ARG A 399 -9.28 3.09 -0.75
CA ARG A 399 -10.53 2.52 -0.22
C ARG A 399 -10.62 1.06 -0.63
N ARG A 400 -10.61 0.19 0.38
CA ARG A 400 -10.57 -1.26 0.20
C ARG A 400 -11.73 -1.91 0.94
N LEU A 401 -12.22 -3.02 0.39
CA LEU A 401 -13.28 -3.83 0.99
C LEU A 401 -12.73 -5.22 1.33
N VAL A 402 -12.90 -5.65 2.57
CA VAL A 402 -12.64 -7.02 3.00
C VAL A 402 -13.98 -7.70 3.21
N LEU A 403 -14.29 -8.66 2.34
CA LEU A 403 -15.42 -9.55 2.51
C LEU A 403 -14.97 -10.72 3.38
N TRP A 404 -15.46 -10.73 4.61
CA TRP A 404 -15.08 -11.70 5.63
C TRP A 404 -16.10 -12.83 5.68
N HIS A 405 -15.65 -14.01 5.26
CA HIS A 405 -16.46 -15.20 5.05
C HIS A 405 -16.44 -16.11 6.29
N PRO A 406 -17.55 -16.79 6.62
CA PRO A 406 -17.54 -17.89 7.58
C PRO A 406 -16.48 -18.97 7.25
N PRO A 407 -16.01 -19.75 8.25
CA PRO A 407 -15.04 -20.82 8.01
C PRO A 407 -15.51 -21.91 7.03
N SER A 408 -16.82 -22.10 6.92
CA SER A 408 -17.46 -23.12 6.06
C SER A 408 -17.60 -22.71 4.60
N THR A 409 -17.23 -21.48 4.21
CA THR A 409 -17.41 -21.01 2.83
C THR A 409 -16.43 -21.72 1.90
N GLU A 410 -16.93 -22.52 0.95
CA GLU A 410 -16.11 -23.20 -0.05
C GLU A 410 -15.63 -22.26 -1.15
N ALA A 411 -16.54 -21.41 -1.65
CA ALA A 411 -16.28 -20.39 -2.66
C ALA A 411 -17.09 -19.12 -2.35
N PRO A 412 -16.53 -17.92 -2.59
CA PRO A 412 -17.29 -16.68 -2.51
C PRO A 412 -18.39 -16.65 -3.55
N SER A 413 -19.43 -15.87 -3.28
CA SER A 413 -20.54 -15.68 -4.21
C SER A 413 -21.22 -14.34 -3.98
N HIS A 414 -21.91 -13.87 -5.02
CA HIS A 414 -22.75 -12.66 -4.98
C HIS A 414 -21.98 -11.39 -4.59
N THR A 415 -20.73 -11.28 -5.00
CA THR A 415 -19.86 -10.15 -4.63
C THR A 415 -20.27 -8.83 -5.31
N LEU A 416 -20.90 -8.88 -6.49
CA LEU A 416 -21.36 -7.66 -7.19
C LEU A 416 -22.24 -6.76 -6.34
N ARG A 417 -23.13 -7.32 -5.52
CA ARG A 417 -24.02 -6.52 -4.66
C ARG A 417 -23.24 -5.62 -3.69
N TRP A 418 -22.03 -6.01 -3.32
CA TRP A 418 -21.12 -5.22 -2.49
C TRP A 418 -20.35 -4.17 -3.29
N LEU A 419 -20.01 -4.46 -4.54
CA LEU A 419 -19.13 -3.63 -5.36
C LEU A 419 -19.89 -2.60 -6.20
N GLU A 420 -21.13 -2.87 -6.62
CA GLU A 420 -22.00 -1.93 -7.33
C GLU A 420 -22.14 -0.58 -6.60
N PRO A 421 -22.41 -0.53 -5.28
CA PRO A 421 -22.49 0.75 -4.57
C PRO A 421 -21.12 1.35 -4.22
N ARG A 422 -20.01 0.67 -4.56
CA ARG A 422 -18.62 1.04 -4.21
C ARG A 422 -17.72 1.10 -5.45
N PRO A 423 -18.01 1.98 -6.41
CA PRO A 423 -17.20 2.08 -7.63
C PRO A 423 -15.74 2.42 -7.29
N GLY A 424 -14.81 1.68 -7.89
CA GLY A 424 -13.36 1.90 -7.71
C GLY A 424 -12.74 1.26 -6.48
N TYR A 425 -13.52 0.62 -5.59
CA TYR A 425 -12.95 -0.10 -4.45
C TYR A 425 -12.20 -1.35 -4.92
N THR A 426 -11.03 -1.59 -4.32
CA THR A 426 -10.36 -2.89 -4.42
C THR A 426 -10.91 -3.81 -3.35
N HIS A 427 -11.25 -5.05 -3.69
CA HIS A 427 -11.83 -6.00 -2.74
C HIS A 427 -10.97 -7.24 -2.51
N TYR A 428 -11.11 -7.81 -1.33
CA TYR A 428 -10.39 -9.01 -0.90
C TYR A 428 -11.34 -9.97 -0.19
N HIS A 429 -11.24 -11.25 -0.54
CA HIS A 429 -11.92 -12.33 0.17
C HIS A 429 -11.01 -12.87 1.28
N VAL A 430 -11.53 -12.87 2.51
CA VAL A 430 -10.84 -13.47 3.67
C VAL A 430 -11.78 -14.47 4.31
N ARG A 431 -11.32 -15.70 4.48
CA ARG A 431 -12.04 -16.77 5.17
C ARG A 431 -11.63 -16.76 6.62
N GLU A 432 -12.60 -16.78 7.52
CA GLU A 432 -12.35 -16.81 8.95
C GLU A 432 -11.55 -18.05 9.36
N GLY A 433 -10.46 -17.85 10.10
CA GLY A 433 -9.52 -18.90 10.48
C GLY A 433 -8.48 -19.27 9.43
N ASP A 434 -8.53 -18.69 8.22
CA ASP A 434 -7.57 -18.99 7.15
C ASP A 434 -6.37 -18.05 7.18
N GLY A 435 -5.24 -18.55 7.70
CA GLY A 435 -3.99 -17.79 7.76
C GLY A 435 -3.40 -17.44 6.39
N ALA A 436 -3.67 -18.21 5.33
CA ALA A 436 -3.16 -17.90 3.99
C ALA A 436 -3.86 -16.66 3.41
N HIS A 437 -5.17 -16.51 3.66
CA HIS A 437 -5.94 -15.33 3.28
C HIS A 437 -5.48 -14.07 4.02
N VAL A 438 -5.22 -14.18 5.34
CA VAL A 438 -4.66 -13.08 6.13
C VAL A 438 -3.25 -12.71 5.65
N ALA A 439 -2.42 -13.70 5.31
CA ALA A 439 -1.09 -13.47 4.75
C ALA A 439 -1.13 -12.78 3.37
N ARG A 440 -2.09 -13.13 2.51
CA ARG A 440 -2.34 -12.42 1.25
C ARG A 440 -2.71 -10.96 1.51
N LEU A 441 -3.62 -10.70 2.46
CA LEU A 441 -4.00 -9.34 2.83
C LEU A 441 -2.80 -8.53 3.37
N ALA A 442 -1.97 -9.13 4.23
CA ALA A 442 -0.74 -8.53 4.75
C ALA A 442 0.25 -8.16 3.63
N ARG A 443 0.41 -9.03 2.62
CA ARG A 443 1.26 -8.75 1.45
C ARG A 443 0.70 -7.62 0.58
N HIS A 444 -0.62 -7.56 0.38
CA HIS A 444 -1.27 -6.44 -0.33
C HIS A 444 -1.19 -5.11 0.43
N ILE A 445 -1.14 -5.15 1.76
CA ILE A 445 -0.93 -3.97 2.61
C ILE A 445 0.51 -3.48 2.46
N THR A 446 1.49 -4.37 2.58
CA THR A 446 2.92 -4.03 2.57
C THR A 446 3.52 -3.83 1.16
N GLY A 447 2.72 -3.99 0.10
CA GLY A 447 3.20 -3.91 -1.29
C GLY A 447 4.06 -5.10 -1.73
N THR A 448 4.03 -6.20 -0.98
CA THR A 448 4.84 -7.41 -1.22
C THR A 448 4.07 -8.56 -1.88
N ALA A 449 2.84 -8.31 -2.33
CA ALA A 449 1.96 -9.27 -3.01
C ALA A 449 2.56 -9.80 -4.31
N VAL A 450 2.48 -11.11 -4.54
CA VAL A 450 3.04 -11.73 -5.75
C VAL A 450 1.99 -11.80 -6.85
N GLY A 451 2.19 -11.02 -7.91
CA GLY A 451 1.39 -11.07 -9.13
C GLY A 451 1.88 -12.16 -10.09
N LEU A 452 0.96 -12.93 -10.67
CA LEU A 452 1.25 -13.98 -11.65
C LEU A 452 0.60 -13.66 -13.00
N VAL A 453 1.42 -13.51 -14.04
CA VAL A 453 0.97 -13.19 -15.40
C VAL A 453 1.23 -14.35 -16.35
N LEU A 454 0.18 -14.82 -17.03
CA LEU A 454 0.21 -15.98 -17.92
C LEU A 454 -0.02 -15.56 -19.37
N GLY A 455 1.02 -15.70 -20.20
CA GLY A 455 0.95 -15.37 -21.61
C GLY A 455 0.14 -16.37 -22.44
N GLY A 456 -0.42 -15.90 -23.54
CA GLY A 456 -1.17 -16.73 -24.49
C GLY A 456 -0.26 -17.58 -25.38
N GLY A 457 -0.74 -18.77 -25.75
CA GLY A 457 0.00 -19.70 -26.60
C GLY A 457 -0.81 -20.91 -27.11
N GLY A 458 -2.14 -20.82 -27.09
CA GLY A 458 -3.02 -21.93 -27.44
C GLY A 458 -2.78 -23.16 -26.56
N ALA A 459 -2.76 -24.35 -27.15
CA ALA A 459 -2.52 -25.62 -26.45
C ALA A 459 -1.25 -25.65 -25.60
N ARG A 460 -0.21 -24.89 -25.98
CA ARG A 460 1.04 -24.78 -25.21
C ARG A 460 0.82 -24.19 -23.82
N GLY A 461 -0.30 -23.50 -23.59
CA GLY A 461 -0.66 -22.93 -22.30
C GLY A 461 -0.87 -23.95 -21.19
N TYR A 462 -1.01 -25.26 -21.48
CA TYR A 462 -0.95 -26.30 -20.46
C TYR A 462 0.38 -26.33 -19.69
N ALA A 463 1.46 -25.75 -20.25
CA ALA A 463 2.74 -25.65 -19.57
C ALA A 463 2.66 -24.78 -18.30
N HIS A 464 1.70 -23.86 -18.24
CA HIS A 464 1.43 -23.04 -17.04
C HIS A 464 1.00 -23.89 -15.84
N VAL A 465 0.39 -25.07 -16.06
CA VAL A 465 0.04 -26.00 -14.98
C VAL A 465 1.30 -26.56 -14.32
N GLY A 466 2.33 -26.86 -15.12
CA GLY A 466 3.64 -27.25 -14.60
C GLY A 466 4.30 -26.16 -13.77
N LEU A 467 4.19 -24.89 -14.19
CA LEU A 467 4.63 -23.74 -13.39
C LEU A 467 3.92 -23.65 -12.05
N PHE A 468 2.60 -23.82 -11.99
CA PHE A 468 1.86 -23.77 -10.73
C PHE A 468 2.35 -24.81 -9.73
N ARG A 469 2.67 -26.01 -10.21
CA ARG A 469 3.26 -27.06 -9.38
C ARG A 469 4.61 -26.63 -8.79
N VAL A 470 5.48 -25.99 -9.59
CA VAL A 470 6.74 -25.44 -9.09
C VAL A 470 6.50 -24.36 -8.02
N LEU A 471 5.55 -23.46 -8.25
CA LEU A 471 5.20 -22.41 -7.28
C LEU A 471 4.69 -23.00 -5.96
N GLU A 472 3.83 -24.02 -6.01
CA GLU A 472 3.34 -24.75 -4.83
C GLU A 472 4.47 -25.47 -4.09
N GLU A 473 5.32 -26.21 -4.80
CA GLU A 473 6.47 -26.92 -4.22
C GLU A 473 7.47 -25.95 -3.57
N ALA A 474 7.72 -24.80 -4.19
CA ALA A 474 8.60 -23.76 -3.67
C ALA A 474 7.95 -22.90 -2.57
N GLY A 475 6.65 -23.06 -2.31
CA GLY A 475 5.92 -22.28 -1.31
C GLY A 475 5.72 -20.81 -1.69
N VAL A 476 5.70 -20.50 -3.00
CA VAL A 476 5.49 -19.14 -3.51
C VAL A 476 3.99 -18.83 -3.52
N PRO A 477 3.52 -17.81 -2.79
CA PRO A 477 2.12 -17.41 -2.82
C PRO A 477 1.77 -16.79 -4.17
N VAL A 478 0.50 -16.89 -4.56
CA VAL A 478 -0.05 -16.22 -5.74
C VAL A 478 -1.20 -15.31 -5.26
N ASP A 479 -0.97 -14.01 -5.27
CA ASP A 479 -1.85 -13.03 -4.64
C ASP A 479 -2.68 -12.22 -5.64
N TYR A 480 -2.34 -12.30 -6.94
CA TYR A 480 -3.08 -11.75 -8.06
C TYR A 480 -2.77 -12.59 -9.32
N VAL A 481 -3.77 -12.96 -10.11
CA VAL A 481 -3.58 -13.68 -11.39
C VAL A 481 -4.06 -12.85 -12.58
N GLY A 482 -3.32 -12.85 -13.68
CA GLY A 482 -3.72 -12.22 -14.93
C GLY A 482 -3.30 -13.03 -16.14
N GLY A 483 -4.07 -13.01 -17.22
CA GLY A 483 -3.68 -13.75 -18.42
C GLY A 483 -4.34 -13.32 -19.71
N ALA A 484 -3.77 -13.81 -20.81
CA ALA A 484 -4.31 -13.65 -22.16
C ALA A 484 -4.49 -15.01 -22.84
N SER A 485 -5.55 -15.16 -23.64
CA SER A 485 -5.86 -16.39 -24.35
C SER A 485 -5.92 -17.61 -23.42
N PHE A 486 -5.27 -18.71 -23.76
CA PHE A 486 -5.23 -19.90 -22.91
C PHE A 486 -4.61 -19.65 -21.51
N GLY A 487 -3.76 -18.62 -21.37
CA GLY A 487 -3.26 -18.18 -20.06
C GLY A 487 -4.37 -17.59 -19.17
N ALA A 488 -5.37 -16.92 -19.75
CA ALA A 488 -6.55 -16.45 -19.02
C ALA A 488 -7.38 -17.65 -18.51
N LEU A 489 -7.60 -18.66 -19.36
CA LEU A 489 -8.32 -19.88 -18.97
C LEU A 489 -7.66 -20.57 -17.77
N ILE A 490 -6.38 -20.92 -17.89
CA ILE A 490 -5.67 -21.63 -16.81
C ILE A 490 -5.51 -20.74 -15.57
N GLY A 491 -5.30 -19.43 -15.75
CA GLY A 491 -5.21 -18.45 -14.66
C GLY A 491 -6.50 -18.32 -13.85
N ALA A 492 -7.66 -18.33 -14.51
CA ALA A 492 -8.95 -18.26 -13.82
C ALA A 492 -9.16 -19.45 -12.87
N LYS A 493 -8.74 -20.66 -13.28
CA LYS A 493 -8.78 -21.85 -12.39
C LYS A 493 -7.78 -21.76 -11.25
N ARG A 494 -6.62 -21.17 -11.45
CA ARG A 494 -5.69 -20.91 -10.34
C ARG A 494 -6.31 -19.96 -9.31
N ALA A 495 -7.07 -18.98 -9.77
CA ALA A 495 -7.71 -17.99 -8.90
C ALA A 495 -8.87 -18.54 -8.04
N THR A 496 -9.38 -19.74 -8.35
CA THR A 496 -10.31 -20.46 -7.46
C THR A 496 -9.61 -21.20 -6.32
N GLU A 497 -8.28 -21.09 -6.19
CA GLU A 497 -7.43 -21.84 -5.23
C GLU A 497 -7.55 -23.37 -5.34
N MET A 498 -7.86 -23.84 -6.55
CA MET A 498 -7.87 -25.27 -6.85
C MET A 498 -6.45 -25.86 -6.73
N PRO A 499 -6.30 -27.05 -6.11
CA PRO A 499 -5.03 -27.77 -6.13
C PRO A 499 -4.56 -28.05 -7.55
N THR A 500 -3.27 -27.83 -7.83
CA THR A 500 -2.72 -28.02 -9.19
C THR A 500 -2.95 -29.43 -9.75
N SER A 501 -3.00 -30.45 -8.89
CA SER A 501 -3.29 -31.84 -9.28
C SER A 501 -4.68 -32.05 -9.89
N GLN A 502 -5.66 -31.24 -9.48
CA GLN A 502 -7.04 -31.30 -10.00
C GLN A 502 -7.21 -30.42 -11.24
N LEU A 503 -6.47 -29.31 -11.32
CA LEU A 503 -6.58 -28.34 -12.42
C LEU A 503 -6.34 -28.99 -13.80
N LEU A 504 -5.33 -29.87 -13.90
CA LEU A 504 -5.03 -30.56 -15.15
C LEU A 504 -6.19 -31.47 -15.61
N LEU A 505 -6.85 -32.14 -14.66
CA LEU A 505 -8.00 -33.01 -14.94
C LEU A 505 -9.24 -32.21 -15.36
N GLU A 506 -9.53 -31.09 -14.68
CA GLU A 506 -10.67 -30.25 -15.06
C GLU A 506 -10.49 -29.61 -16.44
N CYS A 507 -9.25 -29.29 -16.79
CA CYS A 507 -8.92 -28.73 -18.10
C CYS A 507 -8.73 -29.82 -19.18
N ALA A 508 -8.83 -31.11 -18.84
CA ALA A 508 -8.64 -32.20 -19.80
C ALA A 508 -9.73 -32.22 -20.90
N ASP A 509 -10.93 -31.70 -20.61
CA ASP A 509 -11.98 -31.57 -21.62
C ASP A 509 -11.61 -30.58 -22.75
N PHE A 510 -10.70 -29.64 -22.49
CA PHE A 510 -10.10 -28.78 -23.51
C PHE A 510 -8.98 -29.47 -24.30
N ALA A 511 -8.57 -30.69 -23.92
CA ALA A 511 -7.62 -31.50 -24.67
C ALA A 511 -8.27 -32.17 -25.91
N ASP A 512 -9.59 -32.40 -25.87
CA ASP A 512 -10.32 -33.03 -26.97
C ASP A 512 -10.75 -32.01 -28.03
N ASN A 513 -10.01 -31.96 -29.14
CA ASN A 513 -10.33 -31.14 -30.31
C ASN A 513 -11.78 -31.34 -30.82
N ARG A 514 -12.38 -32.53 -30.66
CA ARG A 514 -13.76 -32.76 -31.10
C ARG A 514 -14.76 -31.96 -30.25
N ARG A 515 -14.43 -31.69 -28.99
CA ARG A 515 -15.24 -30.90 -28.06
C ARG A 515 -15.06 -29.40 -28.21
N LEU A 516 -14.02 -28.95 -28.90
CA LEU A 516 -13.74 -27.53 -29.12
C LEU A 516 -14.13 -27.04 -30.52
N PHE A 517 -13.90 -27.85 -31.55
CA PHE A 517 -14.04 -27.44 -32.95
C PHE A 517 -15.37 -27.92 -33.57
N ASP A 518 -16.14 -26.97 -34.10
CA ASP A 518 -17.38 -27.15 -34.84
C ASP A 518 -17.33 -26.38 -36.18
N ARG A 519 -16.70 -27.01 -37.17
CA ARG A 519 -16.43 -26.40 -38.50
C ARG A 519 -17.70 -25.87 -39.15
N THR A 520 -17.63 -24.66 -39.70
CA THR A 520 -18.73 -23.98 -40.39
C THR A 520 -18.27 -23.35 -41.72
N LEU A 521 -19.21 -22.77 -42.47
CA LEU A 521 -18.87 -21.97 -43.65
C LEU A 521 -18.15 -20.68 -43.22
N PRO A 522 -16.92 -20.41 -43.72
CA PRO A 522 -16.05 -19.37 -43.19
C PRO A 522 -16.43 -17.96 -43.69
N VAL A 523 -17.66 -17.53 -43.40
CA VAL A 523 -18.13 -16.14 -43.62
C VAL A 523 -17.56 -15.21 -42.56
N VAL A 524 -17.56 -15.66 -41.30
CA VAL A 524 -17.04 -14.91 -40.13
C VAL A 524 -15.82 -15.61 -39.52
N ALA A 525 -15.89 -16.93 -39.32
CA ALA A 525 -14.82 -17.75 -38.77
C ALA A 525 -14.89 -19.20 -39.28
N MET A 526 -13.80 -19.96 -39.15
CA MET A 526 -13.75 -21.37 -39.55
C MET A 526 -14.60 -22.30 -38.66
N ASN A 527 -14.90 -21.89 -37.42
CA ASN A 527 -15.71 -22.65 -36.47
C ASN A 527 -16.89 -21.80 -35.97
N ALA A 528 -18.06 -22.43 -35.83
CA ALA A 528 -19.25 -21.76 -35.28
C ALA A 528 -19.04 -21.34 -33.81
N SER A 529 -18.14 -22.01 -33.11
CA SER A 529 -17.70 -21.75 -31.74
C SER A 529 -18.77 -22.02 -30.67
N HIS A 530 -19.83 -22.76 -31.00
CA HIS A 530 -20.82 -23.22 -30.01
C HIS A 530 -20.19 -24.22 -29.04
N ARG A 531 -19.37 -25.12 -29.58
CA ARG A 531 -18.64 -26.13 -28.80
C ARG A 531 -17.63 -25.53 -27.83
N LEU A 532 -16.83 -24.57 -28.30
CA LEU A 532 -15.91 -23.81 -27.46
C LEU A 532 -16.65 -23.05 -26.34
N THR A 533 -17.76 -22.38 -26.67
CA THR A 533 -18.57 -21.67 -25.66
C THR A 533 -19.14 -22.65 -24.62
N ALA A 534 -19.67 -23.79 -25.05
CA ALA A 534 -20.19 -24.82 -24.15
C ALA A 534 -19.09 -25.40 -23.24
N ALA A 535 -17.87 -25.58 -23.75
CA ALA A 535 -16.72 -26.02 -22.95
C ALA A 535 -16.34 -24.96 -21.89
N CYS A 536 -16.33 -23.67 -22.22
CA CYS A 536 -16.12 -22.60 -21.24
C CYS A 536 -17.22 -22.57 -20.18
N GLN A 537 -18.49 -22.70 -20.58
CA GLN A 537 -19.63 -22.75 -19.66
C GLN A 537 -19.59 -23.97 -18.76
N ALA A 538 -19.23 -25.15 -19.28
CA ALA A 538 -19.07 -26.36 -18.49
C ALA A 538 -17.94 -26.24 -17.46
N LEU A 539 -16.83 -25.58 -17.83
CA LEU A 539 -15.66 -25.45 -16.97
C LEU A 539 -15.87 -24.49 -15.78
N TYR A 540 -16.57 -23.37 -15.99
CA TYR A 540 -16.73 -22.35 -14.94
C TYR A 540 -18.16 -22.20 -14.41
N GLY A 541 -19.17 -22.75 -15.08
CA GLY A 541 -20.58 -22.60 -14.70
C GLY A 541 -20.96 -21.13 -14.51
N ASP A 542 -21.58 -20.84 -13.37
CA ASP A 542 -22.06 -19.51 -12.99
C ASP A 542 -21.02 -18.69 -12.19
N GLN A 543 -19.76 -19.14 -12.12
CA GLN A 543 -18.70 -18.41 -11.42
C GLN A 543 -18.51 -17.01 -12.01
N GLN A 544 -18.42 -16.02 -11.13
CA GLN A 544 -18.10 -14.64 -11.47
C GLN A 544 -16.65 -14.33 -11.12
N ILE A 545 -16.01 -13.42 -11.86
CA ILE A 545 -14.60 -13.06 -11.62
C ILE A 545 -14.42 -12.44 -10.23
N GLU A 546 -15.32 -11.54 -9.85
CA GLU A 546 -15.33 -10.87 -8.56
C GLU A 546 -15.59 -11.82 -7.38
N ASP A 547 -16.06 -13.04 -7.65
CA ASP A 547 -16.28 -14.10 -6.64
C ASP A 547 -15.06 -15.03 -6.49
N LEU A 548 -13.96 -14.81 -7.21
CA LEU A 548 -12.76 -15.64 -7.10
C LEU A 548 -11.98 -15.32 -5.80
N TRP A 549 -11.39 -16.36 -5.18
CA TRP A 549 -10.60 -16.20 -3.95
C TRP A 549 -9.39 -15.28 -4.15
N VAL A 550 -8.71 -15.43 -5.29
CA VAL A 550 -7.59 -14.58 -5.70
C VAL A 550 -8.09 -13.57 -6.75
N PRO A 551 -7.75 -12.27 -6.63
CA PRO A 551 -8.02 -11.30 -7.68
C PRO A 551 -7.53 -11.78 -9.06
N TYR A 552 -8.38 -11.64 -10.08
CA TYR A 552 -8.13 -12.16 -11.42
C TYR A 552 -8.55 -11.18 -12.51
N PHE A 553 -7.78 -11.14 -13.60
CA PHE A 553 -8.21 -10.47 -14.84
C PHE A 553 -7.92 -11.29 -16.10
N ALA A 554 -8.80 -11.15 -17.09
CA ALA A 554 -8.61 -11.68 -18.44
C ALA A 554 -8.36 -10.54 -19.44
N MET A 555 -7.42 -10.73 -20.36
CA MET A 555 -7.22 -9.79 -21.47
C MET A 555 -8.06 -10.16 -22.69
N ALA A 556 -8.73 -9.17 -23.26
CA ALA A 556 -9.37 -9.24 -24.57
C ALA A 556 -8.99 -8.02 -25.42
N VAL A 557 -9.37 -8.04 -26.69
CA VAL A 557 -9.28 -6.86 -27.56
C VAL A 557 -10.69 -6.49 -28.03
N ASN A 558 -11.07 -5.24 -27.83
CA ASN A 558 -12.26 -4.66 -28.44
C ASN A 558 -11.85 -4.14 -29.84
N LEU A 559 -12.28 -4.83 -30.88
CA LEU A 559 -11.98 -4.46 -32.27
C LEU A 559 -12.79 -3.26 -32.76
N THR A 560 -13.94 -2.97 -32.16
CA THR A 560 -14.73 -1.77 -32.50
C THR A 560 -13.96 -0.50 -32.14
N ARG A 561 -13.31 -0.50 -30.98
CA ARG A 561 -12.51 0.63 -30.47
C ARG A 561 -11.01 0.54 -30.78
N GLY A 562 -10.52 -0.64 -31.12
CA GLY A 562 -9.11 -0.89 -31.45
C GLY A 562 -8.19 -0.89 -30.22
N GLU A 563 -8.69 -1.29 -29.04
CA GLU A 563 -7.95 -1.23 -27.78
C GLU A 563 -7.96 -2.55 -27.00
N SER A 564 -6.95 -2.74 -26.15
CA SER A 564 -6.94 -3.82 -25.16
C SER A 564 -7.93 -3.55 -24.04
N VAL A 565 -8.69 -4.57 -23.67
CA VAL A 565 -9.68 -4.51 -22.58
C VAL A 565 -9.26 -5.47 -21.48
N VAL A 566 -9.25 -4.97 -20.24
CA VAL A 566 -9.04 -5.76 -19.03
C VAL A 566 -10.40 -6.13 -18.47
N ILE A 567 -10.71 -7.42 -18.40
CA ILE A 567 -11.98 -7.93 -17.88
C ILE A 567 -11.74 -8.44 -16.46
N GLU A 568 -12.32 -7.74 -15.49
CA GLU A 568 -12.15 -8.01 -14.05
C GLU A 568 -13.47 -8.35 -13.35
N ARG A 569 -14.59 -8.37 -14.09
CA ARG A 569 -15.93 -8.56 -13.55
C ARG A 569 -16.81 -9.36 -14.51
N GLY A 570 -17.82 -10.01 -13.95
CA GLY A 570 -18.82 -10.79 -14.66
C GLY A 570 -18.45 -12.26 -14.88
N PRO A 571 -19.19 -12.98 -15.73
CA PRO A 571 -19.06 -14.42 -15.83
C PRO A 571 -17.67 -14.84 -16.33
N VAL A 572 -16.99 -15.70 -15.56
CA VAL A 572 -15.63 -16.15 -15.87
C VAL A 572 -15.58 -16.81 -17.25
N TRP A 573 -16.56 -17.65 -17.57
CA TRP A 573 -16.64 -18.33 -18.87
C TRP A 573 -16.69 -17.34 -20.04
N LEU A 574 -17.37 -16.19 -19.88
CA LEU A 574 -17.54 -15.20 -20.93
C LEU A 574 -16.26 -14.39 -21.13
N ALA A 575 -15.61 -14.01 -20.03
CA ALA A 575 -14.30 -13.34 -20.08
C ALA A 575 -13.24 -14.22 -20.74
N VAL A 576 -13.18 -15.51 -20.36
CA VAL A 576 -12.29 -16.49 -20.99
C VAL A 576 -12.66 -16.66 -22.46
N ARG A 577 -13.96 -16.80 -22.80
CA ARG A 577 -14.43 -16.97 -24.18
C ARG A 577 -14.07 -15.79 -25.08
N LYS A 578 -14.12 -14.55 -24.58
CA LYS A 578 -13.60 -13.35 -25.27
C LYS A 578 -12.09 -13.45 -25.46
N SER A 579 -11.38 -13.83 -24.39
CA SER A 579 -9.91 -13.93 -24.39
C SER A 579 -9.34 -14.99 -25.34
N ILE A 580 -10.08 -16.07 -25.64
CA ILE A 580 -9.67 -17.16 -26.54
C ILE A 580 -10.32 -17.10 -27.94
N ALA A 581 -10.98 -16.00 -28.28
CA ALA A 581 -11.67 -15.81 -29.55
C ALA A 581 -10.70 -15.46 -30.69
N VAL A 582 -9.82 -16.38 -31.07
CA VAL A 582 -8.78 -16.14 -32.08
C VAL A 582 -9.41 -15.78 -33.43
N PRO A 583 -9.18 -14.55 -33.97
CA PRO A 583 -9.82 -14.10 -35.20
C PRO A 583 -9.60 -15.06 -36.38
N GLY A 584 -10.68 -15.32 -37.13
CA GLY A 584 -10.69 -16.23 -38.28
C GLY A 584 -10.74 -17.71 -37.93
N ILE A 585 -10.31 -18.12 -36.73
CA ILE A 585 -10.44 -19.50 -36.24
C ILE A 585 -11.76 -19.68 -35.50
N PHE A 586 -12.01 -18.83 -34.50
CA PHE A 586 -13.21 -18.81 -33.70
C PHE A 586 -14.00 -17.53 -33.95
N SER A 587 -15.32 -17.62 -33.84
CA SER A 587 -16.22 -16.48 -33.99
C SER A 587 -15.90 -15.46 -32.89
N PRO A 588 -15.87 -14.15 -33.23
CA PRO A 588 -15.75 -13.09 -32.23
C PRO A 588 -16.95 -13.11 -31.30
N VAL A 589 -16.78 -12.56 -30.09
CA VAL A 589 -17.87 -12.40 -29.13
C VAL A 589 -18.45 -11.00 -29.34
N VAL A 590 -19.77 -10.90 -29.48
CA VAL A 590 -20.48 -9.63 -29.55
C VAL A 590 -21.21 -9.42 -28.23
N GLU A 591 -20.92 -8.31 -27.56
CA GLU A 591 -21.57 -7.89 -26.32
C GLU A 591 -21.85 -6.39 -26.43
N ASP A 592 -23.07 -5.97 -26.12
CA ASP A 592 -23.52 -4.56 -26.19
C ASP A 592 -23.23 -3.87 -27.53
N GLY A 593 -23.22 -4.63 -28.62
CA GLY A 593 -22.92 -4.15 -29.98
C GLY A 593 -21.44 -3.98 -30.29
N GLU A 594 -20.54 -4.26 -29.35
CA GLU A 594 -19.09 -4.21 -29.53
C GLU A 594 -18.51 -5.59 -29.85
N LEU A 595 -17.41 -5.60 -30.62
CA LEU A 595 -16.78 -6.81 -31.13
C LEU A 595 -15.52 -7.15 -30.34
N PHE A 596 -15.50 -8.31 -29.68
CA PHE A 596 -14.40 -8.78 -28.84
C PHE A 596 -13.68 -9.99 -29.46
N VAL A 597 -12.35 -9.97 -29.40
CA VAL A 597 -11.47 -11.06 -29.85
C VAL A 597 -10.34 -11.34 -28.85
N ASP A 598 -9.55 -12.37 -29.16
CA ASP A 598 -8.44 -12.84 -28.35
C ASP A 598 -7.49 -11.72 -27.90
N GLY A 599 -7.18 -11.69 -26.60
CA GLY A 599 -6.33 -10.67 -25.98
C GLY A 599 -4.90 -10.65 -26.53
N GLY A 600 -4.42 -11.80 -27.00
CA GLY A 600 -3.09 -11.99 -27.58
C GLY A 600 -2.82 -11.16 -28.82
N VAL A 601 -3.86 -10.64 -29.50
CA VAL A 601 -3.73 -9.80 -30.69
C VAL A 601 -2.97 -8.50 -30.37
N LEU A 602 -3.27 -7.85 -29.24
CA LEU A 602 -2.60 -6.61 -28.84
C LEU A 602 -1.71 -6.78 -27.60
N ASN A 603 -2.15 -7.53 -26.60
CA ASN A 603 -1.42 -7.71 -25.35
C ASN A 603 -1.43 -9.18 -24.90
N ASN A 604 -0.50 -9.96 -25.45
CA ASN A 604 -0.38 -11.39 -25.17
C ASN A 604 0.32 -11.71 -23.83
N PHE A 605 0.93 -10.71 -23.19
CA PHE A 605 1.68 -10.88 -21.95
C PHE A 605 1.50 -9.65 -21.05
N PRO A 606 0.36 -9.52 -20.35
CA PRO A 606 -0.13 -8.26 -19.77
C PRO A 606 0.50 -7.91 -18.41
N VAL A 607 1.83 -7.85 -18.35
CA VAL A 607 2.58 -7.47 -17.14
C VAL A 607 2.33 -6.00 -16.78
N ASP A 608 2.19 -5.13 -17.77
CA ASP A 608 1.86 -3.72 -17.54
C ASP A 608 0.52 -3.54 -16.80
N VAL A 609 -0.46 -4.40 -17.09
CA VAL A 609 -1.76 -4.41 -16.39
C VAL A 609 -1.56 -4.90 -14.95
N MET A 610 -0.81 -5.98 -14.75
CA MET A 610 -0.54 -6.53 -13.43
C MET A 610 0.15 -5.53 -12.50
N VAL A 611 1.20 -4.84 -12.97
CA VAL A 611 1.91 -3.83 -12.17
C VAL A 611 0.96 -2.70 -11.75
N ARG A 612 0.13 -2.21 -12.67
CA ARG A 612 -0.87 -1.16 -12.37
C ARG A 612 -1.94 -1.62 -11.37
N LYS A 613 -2.34 -2.89 -11.41
CA LYS A 613 -3.49 -3.42 -10.65
C LYS A 613 -3.12 -4.00 -9.29
N SER A 614 -2.00 -4.71 -9.21
CA SER A 614 -1.52 -5.28 -7.94
C SER A 614 -0.87 -4.23 -7.05
N GLY A 615 -0.35 -3.14 -7.63
CA GLY A 615 0.43 -2.15 -6.89
C GLY A 615 1.71 -2.72 -6.28
N SER A 616 2.11 -3.94 -6.66
CA SER A 616 3.35 -4.58 -6.24
C SER A 616 4.32 -4.67 -7.40
N ASP A 617 5.59 -4.46 -7.07
CA ASP A 617 6.69 -4.66 -8.01
C ASP A 617 6.99 -6.15 -8.23
N ARG A 618 6.44 -7.06 -7.40
CA ARG A 618 6.69 -8.51 -7.44
C ARG A 618 5.80 -9.22 -8.45
N VAL A 619 6.27 -9.31 -9.69
CA VAL A 619 5.55 -9.97 -10.79
C VAL A 619 6.34 -11.15 -11.36
N ILE A 620 5.75 -12.34 -11.25
CA ILE A 620 6.16 -13.56 -11.93
C ILE A 620 5.41 -13.62 -13.26
N GLY A 621 6.16 -13.66 -14.36
CA GLY A 621 5.59 -13.77 -15.70
C GLY A 621 5.93 -15.10 -16.37
N ALA A 622 4.95 -15.78 -16.92
CA ALA A 622 5.12 -17.01 -17.69
C ALA A 622 4.77 -16.76 -19.16
N ARG A 623 5.77 -16.74 -20.03
CA ARG A 623 5.59 -16.49 -21.46
C ARG A 623 5.82 -17.76 -22.25
N ILE A 624 4.86 -18.15 -23.08
CA ILE A 624 5.09 -19.18 -24.09
C ILE A 624 6.04 -18.58 -25.15
N ALA A 625 7.18 -19.23 -25.37
CA ALA A 625 8.11 -18.82 -26.41
C ALA A 625 7.36 -18.72 -27.74
N ALA A 626 7.67 -17.69 -28.53
CA ALA A 626 7.23 -17.60 -29.91
C ALA A 626 7.92 -18.74 -30.67
N GLY A 627 7.34 -19.95 -30.57
CA GLY A 627 8.01 -21.20 -30.91
C GLY A 627 8.69 -21.07 -32.27
N GLY A 628 9.94 -21.53 -32.29
CA GLY A 628 10.88 -21.38 -33.37
C GLY A 628 10.22 -21.23 -34.74
N THR A 629 10.54 -20.10 -35.37
CA THR A 629 11.09 -20.13 -36.71
C THR A 629 12.18 -21.20 -36.81
N THR A 630 11.85 -22.49 -36.79
CA THR A 630 12.52 -23.35 -37.77
C THR A 630 12.26 -22.66 -39.09
N PRO A 631 13.28 -22.13 -39.79
CA PRO A 631 13.11 -21.62 -41.12
C PRO A 631 12.60 -22.81 -41.92
N ARG A 632 11.28 -22.91 -42.08
CA ARG A 632 10.74 -23.84 -43.05
C ARG A 632 11.02 -23.15 -44.36
N GLU A 633 11.87 -23.77 -45.17
CA GLU A 633 11.98 -23.42 -46.58
C GLU A 633 10.58 -23.52 -47.17
N TYR A 634 9.94 -22.36 -47.31
CA TYR A 634 8.74 -22.20 -48.09
C TYR A 634 9.19 -22.07 -49.54
N ASP A 635 8.54 -22.78 -50.44
CA ASP A 635 8.80 -22.61 -51.87
C ASP A 635 8.41 -21.18 -52.29
N MET A 636 9.22 -20.54 -53.15
CA MET A 636 8.96 -19.17 -53.62
C MET A 636 7.56 -19.05 -54.25
N LEU A 637 6.76 -18.11 -53.74
CA LEU A 637 5.39 -17.84 -54.21
C LEU A 637 5.40 -16.72 -55.27
N THR A 638 5.23 -17.05 -56.56
CA THR A 638 5.02 -16.06 -57.63
C THR A 638 3.64 -16.17 -58.29
N GLY A 639 2.62 -16.56 -57.49
CA GLY A 639 1.23 -16.70 -57.91
C GLY A 639 0.74 -18.15 -57.91
N HIS A 640 -0.10 -18.51 -56.94
CA HIS A 640 -0.70 -19.85 -56.83
C HIS A 640 -2.22 -19.75 -56.75
N SER A 641 -2.92 -20.52 -57.60
CA SER A 641 -4.37 -20.72 -57.51
C SER A 641 -4.70 -21.75 -56.42
N GLY A 642 -5.66 -21.44 -55.55
CA GLY A 642 -6.14 -22.37 -54.51
C GLY A 642 -6.61 -23.73 -55.07
N TRP A 643 -7.20 -23.72 -56.27
CA TRP A 643 -7.60 -24.94 -56.99
C TRP A 643 -6.40 -25.81 -57.41
N ARG A 644 -5.28 -25.17 -57.77
CA ARG A 644 -4.03 -25.87 -58.12
C ARG A 644 -3.35 -26.45 -56.89
N GLY A 645 -3.51 -25.82 -55.72
CA GLY A 645 -3.09 -26.35 -54.42
C GLY A 645 -3.92 -27.57 -54.00
N LEU A 646 -5.24 -27.49 -54.12
CA LEU A 646 -6.16 -28.58 -53.82
C LEU A 646 -5.96 -29.79 -54.73
N TRP A 647 -5.83 -29.58 -56.04
CA TRP A 647 -5.56 -30.64 -57.01
C TRP A 647 -4.24 -31.37 -56.72
N ARG A 648 -3.22 -30.66 -56.22
CA ARG A 648 -1.94 -31.24 -55.82
C ARG A 648 -2.00 -32.02 -54.51
N GLN A 649 -2.87 -31.66 -53.58
CA GLN A 649 -3.08 -32.46 -52.35
C GLN A 649 -3.73 -33.82 -52.65
N ILE A 650 -4.50 -33.93 -53.73
CA ILE A 650 -5.24 -35.14 -54.11
C ILE A 650 -4.43 -36.01 -55.10
N ASN A 651 -3.40 -35.47 -55.76
CA ASN A 651 -2.58 -36.19 -56.73
C ASN A 651 -1.33 -36.82 -56.07
N PRO A 652 -1.26 -38.16 -55.92
CA PRO A 652 -0.14 -38.85 -55.26
C PRO A 652 1.18 -38.79 -56.04
N PHE A 653 1.17 -38.36 -57.31
CA PHE A 653 2.37 -38.21 -58.14
C PHE A 653 2.90 -36.76 -58.19
N ALA A 654 2.24 -35.81 -57.53
CA ALA A 654 2.65 -34.42 -57.52
C ALA A 654 3.74 -34.15 -56.47
N ARG A 655 4.74 -33.33 -56.83
CA ARG A 655 5.80 -32.90 -55.88
C ARG A 655 5.16 -32.10 -54.74
N SER A 656 5.37 -32.54 -53.50
CA SER A 656 4.90 -31.84 -52.29
C SER A 656 5.56 -30.47 -52.19
N LEU A 657 4.77 -29.40 -52.31
CA LEU A 657 5.22 -28.03 -52.02
C LEU A 657 4.99 -27.73 -50.55
N ARG A 658 5.96 -27.10 -49.90
CA ARG A 658 5.84 -26.62 -48.52
C ARG A 658 5.21 -25.22 -48.55
N LEU A 659 3.89 -25.17 -48.64
CA LEU A 659 3.13 -23.92 -48.64
C LEU A 659 2.65 -23.56 -47.22
N PRO A 660 2.63 -22.28 -46.82
CA PRO A 660 1.98 -21.86 -45.59
C PRO A 660 0.44 -21.98 -45.74
N THR A 661 -0.24 -22.49 -44.71
CA THR A 661 -1.71 -22.55 -44.70
C THR A 661 -2.30 -21.18 -44.41
N LEU A 662 -3.50 -20.89 -44.93
CA LEU A 662 -4.20 -19.62 -44.68
C LEU A 662 -4.35 -19.35 -43.17
N SER A 663 -4.76 -20.35 -42.40
CA SER A 663 -4.85 -20.26 -40.94
C SER A 663 -3.52 -19.84 -40.31
N ARG A 664 -2.40 -20.44 -40.75
CA ARG A 664 -1.06 -20.14 -40.20
C ARG A 664 -0.57 -18.74 -40.56
N VAL A 665 -0.86 -18.26 -41.76
CA VAL A 665 -0.53 -16.88 -42.16
C VAL A 665 -1.33 -15.90 -41.32
N LEU A 666 -2.65 -16.08 -41.22
CA LEU A 666 -3.54 -15.21 -40.44
C LEU A 666 -3.14 -15.16 -38.97
N THR A 667 -2.98 -16.31 -38.32
CA THR A 667 -2.58 -16.38 -36.90
C THR A 667 -1.23 -15.71 -36.66
N ARG A 668 -0.27 -15.87 -37.58
CA ARG A 668 1.06 -15.24 -37.44
C ARG A 668 1.01 -13.73 -37.64
N THR A 669 0.21 -13.23 -38.58
CA THR A 669 0.00 -11.80 -38.78
C THR A 669 -0.71 -11.16 -37.59
N LEU A 670 -1.70 -11.83 -37.01
CA LEU A 670 -2.46 -11.31 -35.86
C LEU A 670 -1.59 -11.12 -34.62
N PHE A 671 -0.65 -12.03 -34.35
CA PHE A 671 0.17 -12.02 -33.14
C PHE A 671 1.53 -11.32 -33.31
N VAL A 672 1.86 -10.81 -34.50
CA VAL A 672 3.12 -10.07 -34.69
C VAL A 672 3.08 -8.72 -33.97
N GLY A 673 1.90 -8.10 -33.87
CA GLY A 673 1.72 -6.77 -33.27
C GLY A 673 1.92 -6.74 -31.75
N SER A 674 1.68 -7.86 -31.06
CA SER A 674 1.85 -7.94 -29.61
C SER A 674 3.27 -8.31 -29.17
N ALA A 675 4.16 -8.69 -30.09
CA ALA A 675 5.53 -9.09 -29.75
C ALA A 675 6.36 -7.95 -29.12
N PRO A 676 6.40 -6.71 -29.68
CA PRO A 676 7.16 -5.62 -29.06
C PRO A 676 6.67 -5.28 -27.65
N LEU A 677 5.34 -5.28 -27.44
CA LEU A 677 4.77 -5.03 -26.11
C LEU A 677 5.09 -6.17 -25.14
N SER A 678 5.06 -7.42 -25.61
CA SER A 678 5.42 -8.58 -24.79
C SER A 678 6.88 -8.52 -24.34
N ASP A 679 7.81 -8.13 -25.23
CA ASP A 679 9.23 -7.99 -24.89
C ASP A 679 9.46 -6.84 -23.89
N LEU A 680 8.75 -5.71 -24.06
CA LEU A 680 8.76 -4.62 -23.08
C LEU A 680 8.17 -5.05 -21.73
N ASN A 681 7.14 -5.89 -21.74
CA ASN A 681 6.52 -6.41 -20.52
C ASN A 681 7.41 -7.41 -19.79
N SER A 682 8.26 -8.17 -20.50
CA SER A 682 9.29 -9.01 -19.87
C SER A 682 10.32 -8.21 -19.07
N THR A 683 10.60 -6.94 -19.41
CA THR A 683 11.49 -6.10 -18.60
C THR A 683 10.82 -5.55 -17.33
N ARG A 684 9.52 -5.78 -17.14
CA ARG A 684 8.72 -5.34 -15.98
C ARG A 684 8.43 -6.46 -14.97
N THR A 685 8.92 -7.68 -15.23
CA THR A 685 8.80 -8.80 -14.29
C THR A 685 10.05 -8.93 -13.43
N ASP A 686 9.93 -9.38 -12.18
CA ASP A 686 11.10 -9.82 -11.40
C ASP A 686 11.69 -11.12 -11.95
N VAL A 687 10.83 -11.99 -12.46
CA VAL A 687 11.20 -13.23 -13.12
C VAL A 687 10.26 -13.52 -14.28
N THR A 688 10.84 -13.68 -15.47
CA THR A 688 10.14 -14.20 -16.65
C THR A 688 10.56 -15.65 -16.87
N VAL A 689 9.61 -16.57 -16.78
CA VAL A 689 9.75 -17.96 -17.22
C VAL A 689 9.39 -18.05 -18.69
N VAL A 690 10.36 -18.39 -19.53
CA VAL A 690 10.13 -18.59 -20.97
C VAL A 690 9.94 -20.07 -21.25
N LEU A 691 8.73 -20.44 -21.67
CA LEU A 691 8.33 -21.82 -21.89
C LEU A 691 8.47 -22.19 -23.38
N ASP A 692 9.51 -22.94 -23.73
CA ASP A 692 9.77 -23.40 -25.10
C ASP A 692 9.11 -24.75 -25.37
N ILE A 693 7.85 -24.69 -25.77
CA ILE A 693 6.99 -25.85 -26.00
C ILE A 693 6.92 -26.18 -27.49
N HIS A 694 7.38 -27.38 -27.84
CA HIS A 694 7.44 -27.90 -29.21
C HIS A 694 6.13 -28.55 -29.68
N ALA A 695 4.99 -27.92 -29.39
CA ALA A 695 3.65 -28.38 -29.82
C ALA A 695 2.97 -27.37 -30.78
N GLY A 696 1.96 -27.80 -31.53
CA GLY A 696 1.14 -26.87 -32.32
C GLY A 696 0.28 -25.96 -31.44
N LEU A 697 -0.13 -24.77 -31.94
CA LEU A 697 -1.05 -23.88 -31.19
C LEU A 697 -2.43 -24.51 -30.94
N LEU A 698 -2.84 -25.45 -31.80
CA LEU A 698 -4.13 -26.14 -31.74
C LEU A 698 -3.97 -27.64 -31.44
N ASP A 699 -2.81 -28.04 -30.94
CA ASP A 699 -2.46 -29.44 -30.68
C ASP A 699 -2.61 -29.75 -29.20
N PHE A 700 -3.85 -29.94 -28.76
CA PHE A 700 -4.22 -30.04 -27.35
C PHE A 700 -4.14 -31.46 -26.76
N GLU A 701 -3.97 -32.50 -27.59
CA GLU A 701 -3.91 -33.89 -27.14
C GLU A 701 -2.72 -34.20 -26.19
N PRO A 702 -1.49 -33.70 -26.40
CA PRO A 702 -0.36 -33.98 -25.50
C PRO A 702 -0.30 -33.04 -24.27
N TYR A 703 -1.45 -32.71 -23.67
CA TYR A 703 -1.53 -31.73 -22.57
C TYR A 703 -0.70 -32.13 -21.33
N GLU A 704 -0.62 -33.43 -21.01
CA GLU A 704 0.22 -33.93 -19.89
C GLU A 704 1.71 -33.73 -20.16
N GLU A 705 2.19 -34.02 -21.37
CA GLU A 705 3.58 -33.83 -21.78
C GLU A 705 3.96 -32.34 -21.80
N ILE A 706 3.04 -31.49 -22.27
CA ILE A 706 3.20 -30.04 -22.25
C ILE A 706 3.31 -29.53 -20.80
N ALA A 707 2.44 -30.00 -19.89
CA ALA A 707 2.49 -29.64 -18.48
C ALA A 707 3.80 -30.11 -17.81
N ALA A 708 4.27 -31.32 -18.11
CA ALA A 708 5.54 -31.84 -17.61
C ALA A 708 6.74 -31.01 -18.08
N THR A 709 6.77 -30.65 -19.37
CA THR A 709 7.79 -29.75 -19.92
C THR A 709 7.77 -28.38 -19.23
N GLY A 710 6.57 -27.87 -18.96
CA GLY A 710 6.39 -26.61 -18.24
C GLY A 710 6.94 -26.66 -16.81
N TYR A 711 6.80 -27.79 -16.12
CA TYR A 711 7.38 -28.00 -14.80
C TYR A 711 8.91 -27.94 -14.84
N GLU A 712 9.53 -28.70 -15.75
CA GLU A 712 10.99 -28.75 -15.90
C GLU A 712 11.59 -27.38 -16.20
N GLN A 713 11.01 -26.65 -17.15
CA GLN A 713 11.51 -25.33 -17.58
C GLN A 713 11.25 -24.22 -16.56
N SER A 714 10.25 -24.37 -15.69
CA SER A 714 9.94 -23.38 -14.65
C SER A 714 10.79 -23.54 -13.38
N ARG A 715 11.34 -24.73 -13.15
CA ARG A 715 11.95 -25.08 -11.85
C ARG A 715 13.15 -24.21 -11.48
N GLU A 716 14.13 -24.10 -12.37
CA GLU A 716 15.36 -23.34 -12.10
C GLU A 716 15.09 -21.83 -11.95
N PRO A 717 14.41 -21.14 -12.90
CA PRO A 717 14.15 -19.70 -12.77
C PRO A 717 13.39 -19.31 -11.50
N ILE A 718 12.41 -20.13 -11.10
CA ILE A 718 11.63 -19.86 -9.88
C ILE A 718 12.46 -20.08 -8.63
N LEU A 719 13.24 -21.17 -8.54
CA LEU A 719 14.09 -21.41 -7.37
C LEU A 719 15.18 -20.34 -7.22
N GLU A 720 15.78 -19.89 -8.32
CA GLU A 720 16.73 -18.77 -8.31
C GLU A 720 16.09 -17.45 -7.88
N TRP A 721 14.84 -17.21 -8.29
CA TRP A 721 14.09 -16.05 -7.83
C TRP A 721 13.77 -16.14 -6.34
N VAL A 722 13.28 -17.29 -5.84
CA VAL A 722 13.00 -17.50 -4.41
C VAL A 722 14.26 -17.33 -3.56
N ALA A 723 15.42 -17.81 -4.02
CA ALA A 723 16.68 -17.65 -3.32
C ALA A 723 17.10 -16.17 -3.15
N ARG A 724 16.62 -15.27 -4.01
CA ARG A 724 16.84 -13.82 -3.94
C ARG A 724 15.82 -13.08 -3.06
N GLN A 725 14.77 -13.77 -2.57
CA GLN A 725 13.68 -13.19 -1.77
C GLN A 725 13.78 -13.64 -0.30
N PRO A 726 14.42 -12.84 0.57
CA PRO A 726 14.72 -13.25 1.95
C PRO A 726 13.49 -13.44 2.85
N ASP A 727 12.36 -12.84 2.51
CA ASP A 727 11.08 -12.98 3.20
C ASP A 727 10.32 -14.25 2.80
N LEU A 728 10.36 -14.64 1.52
CA LEU A 728 9.75 -15.89 1.04
C LEU A 728 10.53 -17.13 1.51
N ALA A 729 11.86 -17.02 1.62
CA ALA A 729 12.73 -18.10 2.11
C ALA A 729 12.50 -18.48 3.60
N ARG A 730 11.81 -17.63 4.37
CA ARG A 730 11.49 -17.87 5.80
C ARG A 730 10.20 -18.65 6.02
N THR A 731 9.44 -18.93 4.96
CA THR A 731 8.20 -19.70 5.04
C THR A 731 8.52 -21.19 5.27
N PRO A 732 7.80 -21.92 6.16
CA PRO A 732 8.13 -23.31 6.51
C PRO A 732 8.19 -24.28 5.31
N SER A 733 7.48 -23.96 4.21
CA SER A 733 7.48 -24.70 2.94
C SER A 733 8.81 -24.58 2.18
N ALA A 734 9.41 -23.38 2.11
CA ALA A 734 10.63 -23.13 1.34
C ALA A 734 11.85 -23.93 1.85
N ARG A 735 11.92 -24.21 3.16
CA ARG A 735 12.98 -25.05 3.75
C ARG A 735 12.91 -26.52 3.34
N ARG A 736 11.74 -27.02 2.90
CA ARG A 736 11.60 -28.39 2.37
C ARG A 736 11.92 -28.50 0.88
N ALA A 737 11.86 -27.41 0.12
CA ALA A 737 12.19 -27.40 -1.30
C ALA A 737 13.68 -27.20 -1.58
N ALA A 738 14.41 -26.59 -0.64
CA ALA A 738 15.85 -26.35 -0.72
C ALA A 738 16.72 -27.50 -0.15
N ALA A 739 16.10 -28.55 0.39
CA ALA A 739 16.73 -29.76 0.91
C ALA A 739 16.31 -30.96 0.06
#